data_AF-A0A7Z1QMD5-F1
#
_entry.id   AF-A0A7Z1QMD5-F1
#
_cell.length_a   1.000
_cell.length_b   1.000
_cell.length_c   1.000
_cell.angle_alpha   90.00
_cell.angle_beta   90.00
_cell.angle_gamma   90.00
#
_symmetry.space_group_name_H-M   'P 1'
#
loop_
_entity.id
_entity.type
_entity.pdbx_description
1 polymer ?
#
loop_
_entity_poly.entity_id
_entity_poly.type
_entity_poly.pdbx_seq_one_letter_code
_entity_poly.pdbx_strand_id
1 'polypeptide(L)'
;MNNMKITPIALMLINAIGLSSVHADTSVVNCNTTDHDSDLFCGNNINTNGAVNSVAIGNSVLIPKISVPGKTGIEQAVAIGSNVQATGDNSLVIGNEAITGKSGSIAIGGDDAAGTYNANGKGYILRAFGSNFFDNNITDYRANAAIGNGAVSLGSNSQALADGAVSIGAAATAGAGTQRGNEWDSSSGKQSIALGAESSALNDNTIALGYRTTSTGNSSTAIGNSTVATANNALALGSHSHADADGAVIIGSDAKNTRDTLTAVGLPADNGVNAIGIGSSVRSAANGIAIGRGAEAKISEATTIAIGNGAVSAGGIALGQDSAVVKGNNPSGTASASVSIGRQTTVADYGVALGSRASVGMTLTADGIPERLTSGGLYGTAVGINSGVYSNSALAVGHNAKVSENADAALAVGYNSLSSAQNAIAIGNTTKASAENAISIGTGNTVSGDNSGAIGDPSTVSGMNSYSLGNNNTVSANNAFVLGNSVNNAVDSSVVLGDGSTVMAAVATPEYTVNGTTHKFAGSLPVSTVSIGDSGKERTLTNVAAGRVSAASTDAINGSQLFAVASEVEKGNQFAGNTGAFNRRLGEITTISGGLVADATASNKNIRTVAKDGQIDIQMADNLDVASVKAGTTLLNDDGLHITGGPSVTSGGINGGNKIISNVSDGVTDTDAVNKRQLDNMAATASRGWNIQANGGDTETVAPGDTVNVAGGDNIEVTRTGRTLNIATGRRVSFDNVTIGGLTLDKNTGKISGLSDGTLSADSKDAVNGGQLFGTNVNVTANTRSIAANKALLDSGLNFVGNTGAFNRRLGEITTISGGLVADATASNKNIRTVAKDGQIDIQMADNLDVASVKAGTTLLNDDGLHITGGPSVTSGGINGGNKIISNVSDGVTDTDAVNKRQLDN
;
A
#
# COMPACT_ATOMS: atom_id res chain seq x y z
N MET A 1 31.26 81.58 -31.93
CA MET A 1 32.73 81.79 -31.85
C MET A 1 33.34 80.42 -31.58
N ASN A 2 33.71 79.67 -32.62
CA ASN A 2 34.92 79.78 -33.43
C ASN A 2 36.15 79.32 -32.66
N ASN A 3 36.46 78.02 -32.77
CA ASN A 3 37.78 77.41 -32.82
C ASN A 3 37.70 75.91 -32.55
N MET A 4 37.88 75.08 -33.58
CA MET A 4 38.79 73.94 -33.51
C MET A 4 39.09 73.40 -34.91
N LYS A 5 40.40 73.34 -35.18
CA LYS A 5 41.08 72.66 -36.28
C LYS A 5 40.75 71.16 -36.30
N ILE A 6 40.72 70.54 -37.48
CA ILE A 6 41.51 69.35 -37.88
C ILE A 6 41.22 69.02 -39.38
N THR A 7 42.24 69.30 -40.19
CA THR A 7 42.86 68.60 -41.36
C THR A 7 42.21 67.42 -42.13
N PRO A 8 42.70 67.16 -43.38
CA PRO A 8 41.93 66.64 -44.53
C PRO A 8 42.12 65.13 -44.76
N ILE A 9 41.02 64.40 -45.01
CA ILE A 9 41.05 63.03 -45.57
C ILE A 9 39.82 62.85 -46.47
N ALA A 10 39.96 63.17 -47.75
CA ALA A 10 39.14 62.63 -48.86
C ALA A 10 39.74 62.96 -50.24
N LEU A 11 40.83 63.73 -50.32
CA LEU A 11 41.77 63.72 -51.45
C LEU A 11 42.90 62.71 -51.17
N MET A 12 42.56 61.46 -50.87
CA MET A 12 43.55 60.44 -50.51
C MET A 12 43.16 59.02 -50.99
N LEU A 13 42.75 58.91 -52.26
CA LEU A 13 42.99 57.68 -53.04
C LEU A 13 43.32 57.93 -54.51
N ILE A 14 43.70 59.17 -54.85
CA ILE A 14 44.32 59.52 -56.13
C ILE A 14 45.86 59.70 -55.97
N ASN A 15 46.41 59.70 -54.76
CA ASN A 15 47.84 59.98 -54.51
C ASN A 15 48.66 58.86 -53.84
N ALA A 16 48.16 57.61 -53.78
CA ALA A 16 48.89 56.49 -53.13
C ALA A 16 48.99 55.21 -53.97
N ILE A 17 48.80 55.28 -55.29
CA ILE A 17 49.19 54.19 -56.20
C ILE A 17 49.96 54.82 -57.36
N GLY A 18 51.28 54.69 -57.32
CA GLY A 18 52.11 54.87 -58.50
C GLY A 18 51.74 53.82 -59.54
N LEU A 19 50.95 54.20 -60.53
CA LEU A 19 50.80 53.49 -61.79
C LEU A 19 51.24 54.44 -62.90
N SER A 20 52.55 54.43 -63.15
CA SER A 20 53.08 54.77 -64.46
C SER A 20 52.65 53.67 -65.43
N SER A 21 52.01 54.08 -66.53
CA SER A 21 51.50 53.26 -67.63
C SER A 21 50.42 52.22 -67.30
N VAL A 22 49.15 52.61 -67.48
CA VAL A 22 48.15 51.70 -68.07
C VAL A 22 47.80 52.28 -69.43
N HIS A 23 48.18 51.55 -70.48
CA HIS A 23 47.77 51.80 -71.85
C HIS A 23 46.25 51.65 -71.93
N ALA A 24 45.54 52.78 -72.01
CA ALA A 24 44.25 52.83 -72.69
C ALA A 24 44.49 53.58 -74.00
N ASP A 25 44.21 52.89 -75.08
CA ASP A 25 44.28 53.38 -76.45
C ASP A 25 43.51 54.71 -76.60
N THR A 26 44.24 55.76 -76.98
CA THR A 26 43.81 57.02 -77.63
C THR A 26 42.57 57.84 -77.19
N SER A 27 41.84 57.53 -76.11
CA SER A 27 40.72 58.37 -75.64
C SER A 27 41.02 59.14 -74.35
N VAL A 28 41.03 60.47 -74.43
CA VAL A 28 41.03 61.37 -73.25
C VAL A 28 39.74 61.14 -72.45
N VAL A 29 39.85 60.66 -71.21
CA VAL A 29 38.70 60.55 -70.30
C VAL A 29 38.32 61.96 -69.84
N ASN A 30 37.22 62.49 -70.35
CA ASN A 30 36.66 63.75 -69.87
C ASN A 30 35.97 63.52 -68.52
N CYS A 31 36.51 64.15 -67.49
CA CYS A 31 35.83 64.31 -66.20
C CYS A 31 35.19 65.70 -66.16
N ASN A 32 33.89 65.76 -65.87
CA ASN A 32 33.15 67.02 -65.74
C ASN A 32 32.38 67.06 -64.42
N THR A 33 32.19 68.27 -63.90
CA THR A 33 31.29 68.59 -62.79
C THR A 33 30.17 69.46 -63.39
N THR A 34 28.91 69.14 -63.12
CA THR A 34 27.74 69.92 -63.59
C THR A 34 27.53 71.19 -62.76
N ASP A 35 26.45 71.95 -63.01
CA ASP A 35 26.04 73.18 -62.31
C ASP A 35 25.79 73.02 -60.78
N HIS A 36 26.13 71.87 -60.21
CA HIS A 36 26.08 71.53 -58.79
C HIS A 36 27.50 71.08 -58.41
N ASP A 37 28.22 71.89 -57.60
CA ASP A 37 29.64 71.73 -57.23
C ASP A 37 30.01 70.40 -56.52
N SER A 38 29.06 69.46 -56.40
CA SER A 38 29.18 68.20 -55.66
C SER A 38 29.00 66.94 -56.51
N ASP A 39 28.90 67.07 -57.85
CA ASP A 39 28.80 65.95 -58.80
C ASP A 39 30.17 65.58 -59.41
N LEU A 40 30.42 64.28 -59.67
CA LEU A 40 31.63 63.81 -60.37
C LEU A 40 31.27 62.83 -61.49
N PHE A 41 31.46 63.25 -62.75
CA PHE A 41 31.19 62.43 -63.93
C PHE A 41 32.45 62.20 -64.76
N CYS A 42 32.88 60.96 -64.94
CA CYS A 42 34.13 60.62 -65.64
C CYS A 42 33.95 59.43 -66.60
N GLY A 43 34.06 59.65 -67.91
CA GLY A 43 34.03 58.57 -68.91
C GLY A 43 33.17 58.85 -70.14
N ASN A 44 32.89 57.79 -70.91
CA ASN A 44 32.24 57.90 -72.23
C ASN A 44 30.75 57.53 -72.15
N ASN A 45 29.89 58.19 -72.96
CA ASN A 45 28.44 57.91 -73.03
C ASN A 45 27.68 58.00 -71.69
N ILE A 46 28.07 58.92 -70.81
CA ILE A 46 27.41 59.15 -69.52
C ILE A 46 26.18 60.05 -69.74
N ASN A 47 24.99 59.59 -69.33
CA ASN A 47 23.74 60.36 -69.36
C ASN A 47 23.23 60.56 -67.92
N THR A 48 23.52 61.72 -67.35
CA THR A 48 23.21 62.08 -65.95
C THR A 48 22.28 63.27 -65.85
N ASN A 49 21.40 63.48 -66.85
CA ASN A 49 20.48 64.62 -66.92
C ASN A 49 19.52 64.77 -65.71
N GLY A 50 19.47 63.77 -64.83
CA GLY A 50 18.75 63.78 -63.58
C GLY A 50 19.60 63.71 -62.33
N ALA A 51 20.93 63.76 -62.38
CA ALA A 51 21.77 63.57 -61.20
C ALA A 51 21.88 64.84 -60.32
N VAL A 52 21.91 64.65 -59.00
CA VAL A 52 22.16 65.70 -57.99
C VAL A 52 23.05 65.12 -56.89
N ASN A 53 24.17 65.76 -56.56
CA ASN A 53 25.18 65.30 -55.58
C ASN A 53 25.64 63.82 -55.79
N SER A 54 25.87 63.41 -57.03
CA SER A 54 26.04 62.02 -57.46
C SER A 54 27.39 61.78 -58.15
N VAL A 55 27.82 60.51 -58.18
CA VAL A 55 29.08 60.07 -58.82
C VAL A 55 28.74 59.12 -59.97
N ALA A 56 29.24 59.40 -61.18
CA ALA A 56 29.13 58.50 -62.34
C ALA A 56 30.50 58.30 -63.00
N ILE A 57 31.05 57.09 -63.00
CA ILE A 57 32.40 56.82 -63.52
C ILE A 57 32.38 55.58 -64.42
N GLY A 58 32.77 55.70 -65.69
CA GLY A 58 32.91 54.56 -66.62
C GLY A 58 32.25 54.78 -67.99
N ASN A 59 31.79 53.72 -68.64
CA ASN A 59 31.28 53.77 -70.01
C ASN A 59 29.77 53.46 -70.07
N SER A 60 28.97 54.26 -70.77
CA SER A 60 27.51 54.06 -70.87
C SER A 60 26.80 54.03 -69.50
N VAL A 61 27.09 55.02 -68.64
CA VAL A 61 26.45 55.16 -67.33
C VAL A 61 25.18 56.01 -67.43
N LEU A 62 24.06 55.55 -66.87
CA LEU A 62 22.77 56.25 -66.90
C LEU A 62 22.25 56.58 -65.49
N ILE A 63 22.11 57.88 -65.21
CA ILE A 63 21.32 58.40 -64.08
C ILE A 63 20.18 59.25 -64.68
N PRO A 64 18.98 58.69 -64.83
CA PRO A 64 17.92 59.31 -65.61
C PRO A 64 17.31 60.51 -64.90
N LYS A 65 16.79 61.47 -65.68
CA LYS A 65 15.93 62.53 -65.19
C LYS A 65 14.54 61.98 -64.88
N ILE A 66 14.13 62.06 -63.62
CA ILE A 66 12.80 61.62 -63.21
C ILE A 66 11.94 62.85 -62.96
N SER A 67 10.79 62.93 -63.64
CA SER A 67 9.79 63.97 -63.39
C SER A 67 8.86 63.53 -62.27
N VAL A 68 9.33 63.68 -61.02
CA VAL A 68 8.50 63.48 -59.82
C VAL A 68 8.15 64.87 -59.25
N PRO A 69 6.86 65.17 -58.94
CA PRO A 69 6.48 66.45 -58.33
C PRO A 69 7.27 66.70 -57.03
N GLY A 70 8.05 67.78 -56.99
CA GLY A 70 8.85 68.16 -55.81
C GLY A 70 10.30 67.66 -55.78
N LYS A 71 10.79 66.92 -56.80
CA LYS A 71 12.21 66.53 -56.93
C LYS A 71 12.81 67.08 -58.23
N THR A 72 14.07 67.53 -58.16
CA THR A 72 14.81 68.07 -59.32
C THR A 72 15.67 67.01 -60.02
N GLY A 73 15.84 65.83 -59.41
CA GLY A 73 16.67 64.73 -59.91
C GLY A 73 16.74 63.57 -58.91
N ILE A 74 17.64 62.62 -59.18
CA ILE A 74 18.12 61.55 -58.31
C ILE A 74 19.28 62.07 -57.46
N GLU A 75 19.13 62.00 -56.14
CA GLU A 75 20.11 62.51 -55.19
C GLU A 75 21.07 61.42 -54.68
N GLN A 76 22.36 61.74 -54.55
CA GLN A 76 23.36 60.87 -53.89
C GLN A 76 23.51 59.46 -54.50
N ALA A 77 23.30 59.32 -55.80
CA ALA A 77 23.56 58.06 -56.49
C ALA A 77 25.04 57.90 -56.82
N VAL A 78 25.55 56.68 -56.74
CA VAL A 78 26.92 56.31 -57.14
C VAL A 78 26.83 55.21 -58.18
N ALA A 79 27.29 55.48 -59.40
CA ALA A 79 27.27 54.55 -60.52
C ALA A 79 28.66 54.40 -61.12
N ILE A 80 29.27 53.23 -61.02
CA ILE A 80 30.65 53.01 -61.45
C ILE A 80 30.75 51.74 -62.32
N GLY A 81 31.22 51.88 -63.56
CA GLY A 81 31.52 50.77 -64.47
C GLY A 81 30.93 50.93 -65.86
N SER A 82 30.57 49.82 -66.51
CA SER A 82 30.15 49.81 -67.92
C SER A 82 28.67 49.43 -68.05
N ASN A 83 27.89 50.14 -68.86
CA ASN A 83 26.45 49.89 -69.06
C ASN A 83 25.63 49.84 -67.75
N VAL A 84 25.99 50.64 -66.75
CA VAL A 84 25.32 50.64 -65.44
C VAL A 84 24.24 51.72 -65.36
N GLN A 85 23.16 51.44 -64.64
CA GLN A 85 22.03 52.36 -64.47
C GLN A 85 21.70 52.55 -62.98
N ALA A 86 21.62 53.80 -62.52
CA ALA A 86 21.17 54.14 -61.18
C ALA A 86 19.95 55.06 -61.21
N THR A 87 18.78 54.52 -60.86
CA THR A 87 17.50 55.24 -60.99
C THR A 87 16.83 55.59 -59.67
N GLY A 88 17.52 55.44 -58.53
CA GLY A 88 16.99 55.77 -57.20
C GLY A 88 17.92 56.63 -56.36
N ASP A 89 17.37 57.43 -55.45
CA ASP A 89 18.17 58.23 -54.51
C ASP A 89 19.02 57.35 -53.60
N ASN A 90 20.21 57.79 -53.20
CA ASN A 90 21.12 57.03 -52.33
C ASN A 90 21.45 55.62 -52.86
N SER A 91 21.34 55.39 -54.17
CA SER A 91 21.62 54.09 -54.77
C SER A 91 23.09 53.93 -55.13
N LEU A 92 23.58 52.69 -55.09
CA LEU A 92 24.96 52.33 -55.41
C LEU A 92 24.97 51.22 -56.45
N VAL A 93 25.50 51.49 -57.64
CA VAL A 93 25.71 50.49 -58.68
C VAL A 93 27.18 50.44 -59.06
N ILE A 94 27.79 49.25 -59.03
CA ILE A 94 29.19 49.03 -59.40
C ILE A 94 29.33 47.77 -60.25
N GLY A 95 29.89 47.88 -61.46
CA GLY A 95 30.30 46.74 -62.29
C GLY A 95 29.92 46.85 -63.77
N ASN A 96 29.54 45.75 -64.41
CA ASN A 96 29.17 45.72 -65.84
C ASN A 96 27.70 45.34 -65.97
N GLU A 97 26.88 46.15 -66.65
CA GLU A 97 25.47 45.86 -66.94
C GLU A 97 24.62 45.59 -65.69
N ALA A 98 24.85 46.44 -64.68
CA ALA A 98 24.17 46.41 -63.40
C ALA A 98 23.17 47.56 -63.25
N ILE A 99 22.06 47.34 -62.54
CA ILE A 99 20.94 48.28 -62.45
C ILE A 99 20.46 48.41 -61.00
N THR A 100 20.35 49.64 -60.50
CA THR A 100 19.59 49.99 -59.30
C THR A 100 18.31 50.74 -59.65
N GLY A 101 17.18 50.35 -59.04
CA GLY A 101 15.84 50.80 -59.42
C GLY A 101 15.25 51.92 -58.55
N LYS A 102 15.26 51.73 -57.22
CA LYS A 102 14.58 52.60 -56.25
C LYS A 102 15.53 53.07 -55.16
N SER A 103 15.06 53.92 -54.24
CA SER A 103 15.91 54.57 -53.25
C SER A 103 16.62 53.56 -52.33
N GLY A 104 17.89 53.82 -52.02
CA GLY A 104 18.73 53.02 -51.12
C GLY A 104 19.12 51.64 -51.65
N SER A 105 18.92 51.37 -52.95
CA SER A 105 19.28 50.08 -53.55
C SER A 105 20.76 49.97 -53.91
N ILE A 106 21.33 48.77 -53.77
CA ILE A 106 22.75 48.48 -53.99
C ILE A 106 22.88 47.32 -54.98
N ALA A 107 23.57 47.50 -56.09
CA ALA A 107 23.83 46.49 -57.12
C ALA A 107 25.34 46.45 -57.42
N ILE A 108 26.03 45.37 -57.04
CA ILE A 108 27.48 45.24 -57.23
C ILE A 108 27.79 43.90 -57.93
N GLY A 109 28.41 43.95 -59.10
CA GLY A 109 28.70 42.78 -59.93
C GLY A 109 28.50 43.06 -61.42
N GLY A 110 28.60 42.03 -62.27
CA GLY A 110 28.34 42.17 -63.71
C GLY A 110 28.37 40.87 -64.50
N ASP A 111 28.23 40.98 -65.82
CA ASP A 111 28.00 39.86 -66.76
C ASP A 111 29.25 39.14 -67.30
N ASP A 112 30.46 39.43 -66.78
CA ASP A 112 31.69 38.80 -67.31
C ASP A 112 31.85 37.30 -66.93
N ALA A 113 30.76 36.60 -66.61
CA ALA A 113 30.75 35.15 -66.55
C ALA A 113 30.44 34.59 -67.96
N ALA A 114 31.46 34.53 -68.81
CA ALA A 114 31.41 33.82 -70.09
C ALA A 114 30.89 32.37 -69.89
N GLY A 115 29.61 32.16 -70.17
CA GLY A 115 28.97 30.85 -70.06
C GLY A 115 27.45 30.99 -69.99
N THR A 116 26.76 30.37 -70.93
CA THR A 116 25.30 30.20 -70.97
C THR A 116 24.76 29.65 -69.66
N TYR A 117 24.42 30.51 -68.70
CA TYR A 117 23.61 30.16 -67.54
C TYR A 117 22.15 30.39 -67.90
N ASN A 118 21.58 29.46 -68.67
CA ASN A 118 20.14 29.38 -68.87
C ASN A 118 19.51 28.93 -67.55
N ALA A 119 19.12 29.90 -66.72
CA ALA A 119 18.66 29.68 -65.37
C ALA A 119 17.24 29.10 -65.33
N ASN A 120 16.89 28.05 -66.07
CA ASN A 120 15.64 27.26 -65.91
C ASN A 120 14.35 28.06 -65.55
N GLY A 121 14.15 29.27 -66.09
CA GLY A 121 13.00 30.14 -65.75
C GLY A 121 13.05 30.85 -64.38
N LYS A 122 14.22 30.92 -63.72
CA LYS A 122 14.45 31.55 -62.40
C LYS A 122 15.02 32.97 -62.57
N GLY A 123 14.26 33.98 -62.14
CA GLY A 123 14.63 35.40 -62.25
C GLY A 123 13.97 36.11 -63.43
N TYR A 124 14.15 37.43 -63.50
CA TYR A 124 13.52 38.27 -64.53
C TYR A 124 14.57 38.73 -65.55
N ILE A 125 14.29 38.55 -66.84
CA ILE A 125 15.07 39.14 -67.94
C ILE A 125 14.66 40.61 -68.02
N LEU A 126 15.52 41.51 -67.52
CA LEU A 126 15.21 42.94 -67.51
C LEU A 126 15.22 43.48 -68.95
N ARG A 127 14.05 43.88 -69.45
CA ARG A 127 13.94 44.77 -70.61
C ARG A 127 14.24 46.18 -70.11
N ALA A 128 15.44 46.68 -70.40
CA ALA A 128 15.99 47.92 -69.87
C ALA A 128 14.97 49.07 -69.78
N PHE A 129 14.98 49.78 -68.64
CA PHE A 129 14.21 51.00 -68.44
C PHE A 129 14.84 52.14 -69.23
N GLY A 130 14.15 52.60 -70.27
CA GLY A 130 14.59 53.74 -71.09
C GLY A 130 15.23 53.28 -72.40
N SER A 131 14.51 53.49 -73.48
CA SER A 131 14.94 53.24 -74.86
C SER A 131 16.25 53.98 -75.21
N ASN A 132 17.19 53.25 -75.81
CA ASN A 132 18.24 53.67 -76.77
C ASN A 132 19.73 53.54 -76.39
N PHE A 133 20.18 52.51 -75.65
CA PHE A 133 21.63 52.18 -75.61
C PHE A 133 21.89 50.66 -75.76
N PHE A 134 22.57 50.33 -76.85
CA PHE A 134 23.21 49.09 -77.35
C PHE A 134 22.98 47.74 -76.64
N ASP A 135 21.94 46.99 -77.03
CA ASP A 135 22.04 45.71 -77.76
C ASP A 135 20.62 45.22 -78.13
N ASN A 136 20.27 45.25 -79.42
CA ASN A 136 18.95 44.82 -79.91
C ASN A 136 18.89 43.33 -80.25
N ASN A 137 19.96 42.56 -79.96
CA ASN A 137 20.11 41.17 -80.43
C ASN A 137 20.28 40.12 -79.33
N ILE A 138 20.05 40.43 -78.06
CA ILE A 138 20.12 39.45 -76.98
C ILE A 138 18.76 39.31 -76.29
N THR A 139 18.02 38.27 -76.67
CA THR A 139 16.72 37.91 -76.07
C THR A 139 16.84 37.16 -74.73
N ASP A 140 18.05 37.00 -74.18
CA ASP A 140 18.34 36.09 -73.07
C ASP A 140 19.30 36.71 -72.02
N TYR A 141 19.15 38.00 -71.74
CA TYR A 141 20.07 38.77 -70.92
C TYR A 141 19.62 38.91 -69.45
N ARG A 142 20.44 38.49 -68.49
CA ARG A 142 20.12 38.59 -67.05
C ARG A 142 21.05 39.56 -66.31
N ALA A 143 20.68 40.85 -66.32
CA ALA A 143 21.38 41.91 -65.58
C ALA A 143 21.55 41.60 -64.09
N ASN A 144 22.65 42.08 -63.49
CA ASN A 144 22.73 42.28 -62.05
C ASN A 144 21.76 43.41 -61.66
N ALA A 145 20.79 43.15 -60.79
CA ALA A 145 19.72 44.11 -60.54
C ALA A 145 19.33 44.23 -59.07
N ALA A 146 19.19 45.46 -58.55
CA ALA A 146 18.57 45.75 -57.26
C ALA A 146 17.46 46.79 -57.45
N ILE A 147 16.23 46.33 -57.66
CA ILE A 147 15.15 47.18 -58.19
C ILE A 147 14.22 47.75 -57.09
N GLY A 148 14.08 47.06 -55.96
CA GLY A 148 13.24 47.51 -54.85
C GLY A 148 13.88 48.59 -53.97
N ASN A 149 13.08 49.23 -53.11
CA ASN A 149 13.60 50.15 -52.09
C ASN A 149 14.49 49.38 -51.10
N GLY A 150 15.70 49.86 -50.82
CA GLY A 150 16.63 49.20 -49.90
C GLY A 150 17.08 47.80 -50.33
N ALA A 151 16.90 47.43 -51.61
CA ALA A 151 17.28 46.12 -52.13
C ALA A 151 18.81 46.00 -52.31
N VAL A 152 19.36 44.82 -52.08
CA VAL A 152 20.81 44.55 -52.20
C VAL A 152 21.06 43.37 -53.13
N SER A 153 21.84 43.58 -54.19
CA SER A 153 22.27 42.55 -55.13
C SER A 153 23.79 42.54 -55.25
N LEU A 154 24.43 41.41 -54.95
CA LEU A 154 25.88 41.25 -55.00
C LEU A 154 26.28 39.93 -55.70
N GLY A 155 26.97 40.01 -56.84
CA GLY A 155 27.43 38.86 -57.63
C GLY A 155 27.06 38.94 -59.11
N SER A 156 27.67 38.12 -59.96
CA SER A 156 27.34 38.09 -61.39
C SER A 156 25.90 37.60 -61.59
N ASN A 157 25.11 38.33 -62.37
CA ASN A 157 23.71 37.98 -62.71
C ASN A 157 22.77 37.84 -61.50
N SER A 158 23.13 38.38 -60.32
CA SER A 158 22.29 38.32 -59.12
C SER A 158 21.16 39.36 -59.19
N GLN A 159 19.99 39.07 -58.62
CA GLN A 159 18.84 39.96 -58.70
C GLN A 159 18.07 40.05 -57.39
N ALA A 160 17.90 41.27 -56.88
CA ALA A 160 17.00 41.64 -55.80
C ALA A 160 15.86 42.50 -56.36
N LEU A 161 14.70 41.87 -56.59
CA LEU A 161 13.62 42.41 -57.43
C LEU A 161 12.46 43.04 -56.63
N ALA A 162 12.52 43.03 -55.31
CA ALA A 162 11.46 43.53 -54.44
C ALA A 162 12.01 44.42 -53.31
N ASP A 163 11.12 45.15 -52.61
CA ASP A 163 11.53 46.06 -51.53
C ASP A 163 12.16 45.27 -50.36
N GLY A 164 13.34 45.69 -49.92
CA GLY A 164 14.14 45.03 -48.88
C GLY A 164 14.69 43.66 -49.25
N ALA A 165 14.63 43.24 -50.52
CA ALA A 165 15.17 41.95 -50.97
C ALA A 165 16.70 41.95 -50.98
N VAL A 166 17.32 40.83 -50.59
CA VAL A 166 18.77 40.66 -50.53
C VAL A 166 19.17 39.42 -51.33
N SER A 167 19.96 39.60 -52.38
CA SER A 167 20.47 38.54 -53.25
C SER A 167 21.99 38.59 -53.31
N ILE A 168 22.67 37.58 -52.79
CA ILE A 168 24.14 37.52 -52.75
C ILE A 168 24.62 36.16 -53.30
N GLY A 169 25.41 36.19 -54.37
CA GLY A 169 25.93 35.01 -55.06
C GLY A 169 25.60 34.99 -56.55
N ALA A 170 26.42 34.32 -57.35
CA ALA A 170 26.23 34.24 -58.79
C ALA A 170 24.84 33.67 -59.14
N ALA A 171 24.10 34.38 -59.97
CA ALA A 171 22.74 34.04 -60.38
C ALA A 171 21.72 33.85 -59.24
N ALA A 172 21.97 34.34 -58.02
CA ALA A 172 20.97 34.33 -56.96
C ALA A 172 19.76 35.24 -57.31
N THR A 173 18.57 34.92 -56.82
CA THR A 173 17.36 35.73 -57.02
C THR A 173 16.58 35.87 -55.72
N ALA A 174 16.40 37.11 -55.25
CA ALA A 174 15.49 37.45 -54.16
C ALA A 174 14.35 38.33 -54.71
N GLY A 175 13.13 37.86 -54.53
CA GLY A 175 11.89 38.49 -54.97
C GLY A 175 11.46 38.12 -56.39
N ALA A 176 10.15 38.11 -56.62
CA ALA A 176 9.52 37.75 -57.91
C ALA A 176 9.19 38.97 -58.80
N GLY A 177 9.45 40.20 -58.32
CA GLY A 177 9.00 41.48 -58.87
C GLY A 177 8.73 41.52 -60.38
N THR A 178 7.65 42.19 -60.78
CA THR A 178 7.12 42.13 -62.15
C THR A 178 7.18 43.50 -62.82
N GLN A 179 7.66 43.58 -64.05
CA GLN A 179 7.57 44.80 -64.85
C GLN A 179 6.15 44.96 -65.42
N ARG A 180 5.49 46.09 -65.15
CA ARG A 180 4.21 46.47 -65.79
C ARG A 180 4.44 47.72 -66.64
N GLY A 181 4.61 47.53 -67.94
CA GLY A 181 4.96 48.63 -68.85
C GLY A 181 6.33 49.24 -68.50
N ASN A 182 6.37 50.54 -68.21
CA ASN A 182 7.59 51.26 -67.80
C ASN A 182 7.78 51.34 -66.29
N GLU A 183 6.98 50.62 -65.49
CA GLU A 183 7.08 50.62 -64.02
C GLU A 183 7.41 49.23 -63.48
N TRP A 184 8.21 49.19 -62.40
CA TRP A 184 8.52 47.96 -61.70
C TRP A 184 7.63 47.76 -60.46
N ASP A 185 6.87 46.68 -60.46
CA ASP A 185 6.05 46.25 -59.34
C ASP A 185 6.88 45.40 -58.37
N SER A 186 7.32 46.03 -57.27
CA SER A 186 8.06 45.38 -56.18
C SER A 186 7.14 44.87 -55.06
N SER A 187 5.84 44.69 -55.33
CA SER A 187 4.85 44.31 -54.30
C SER A 187 4.94 42.86 -53.83
N SER A 188 5.56 41.98 -54.61
CA SER A 188 5.72 40.54 -54.32
C SER A 188 7.19 40.18 -54.13
N GLY A 189 7.49 39.44 -53.06
CA GLY A 189 8.84 39.01 -52.70
C GLY A 189 9.57 39.93 -51.71
N LYS A 190 8.84 40.74 -50.94
CA LYS A 190 9.43 41.72 -50.01
C LYS A 190 10.24 41.04 -48.92
N GLN A 191 11.35 41.65 -48.54
CA GLN A 191 12.25 41.17 -47.46
C GLN A 191 12.78 39.74 -47.68
N SER A 192 12.78 39.24 -48.93
CA SER A 192 13.31 37.93 -49.28
C SER A 192 14.85 37.92 -49.27
N ILE A 193 15.45 36.80 -48.88
CA ILE A 193 16.91 36.63 -48.79
C ILE A 193 17.32 35.40 -49.58
N ALA A 194 18.12 35.59 -50.63
CA ALA A 194 18.77 34.52 -51.38
C ALA A 194 20.29 34.66 -51.24
N LEU A 195 20.94 33.72 -50.54
CA LEU A 195 22.38 33.74 -50.29
C LEU A 195 23.01 32.42 -50.74
N GLY A 196 23.84 32.47 -51.78
CA GLY A 196 24.49 31.33 -52.41
C GLY A 196 24.23 31.26 -53.91
N ALA A 197 25.15 30.66 -54.68
CA ALA A 197 25.02 30.59 -56.13
C ALA A 197 23.77 29.80 -56.54
N GLU A 198 23.02 30.33 -57.52
CA GLU A 198 21.75 29.78 -58.03
C GLU A 198 20.63 29.64 -56.97
N SER A 199 20.74 30.30 -55.82
CA SER A 199 19.69 30.32 -54.79
C SER A 199 18.51 31.21 -55.19
N SER A 200 17.29 30.84 -54.77
CA SER A 200 16.06 31.55 -55.18
C SER A 200 15.07 31.68 -54.01
N ALA A 201 14.74 32.92 -53.63
CA ALA A 201 13.79 33.27 -52.59
C ALA A 201 12.74 34.23 -53.16
N LEU A 202 11.61 33.72 -53.68
CA LEU A 202 10.76 34.48 -54.60
C LEU A 202 9.57 35.21 -53.95
N ASN A 203 9.12 34.74 -52.79
CA ASN A 203 7.92 35.23 -52.10
C ASN A 203 8.25 36.02 -50.83
N ASP A 204 7.24 36.63 -50.20
CA ASP A 204 7.43 37.53 -49.06
C ASP A 204 8.07 36.80 -47.85
N ASN A 205 9.03 37.44 -47.19
CA ASN A 205 9.74 36.94 -46.00
C ASN A 205 10.45 35.59 -46.19
N THR A 206 10.82 35.23 -47.43
CA THR A 206 11.47 33.95 -47.72
C THR A 206 12.98 33.97 -47.51
N ILE A 207 13.56 32.84 -47.12
CA ILE A 207 15.01 32.67 -46.93
C ILE A 207 15.49 31.44 -47.71
N ALA A 208 16.41 31.62 -48.67
CA ALA A 208 17.09 30.54 -49.37
C ALA A 208 18.61 30.67 -49.17
N LEU A 209 19.22 29.74 -48.43
CA LEU A 209 20.64 29.78 -48.04
C LEU A 209 21.39 28.53 -48.51
N GLY A 210 22.30 28.69 -49.47
CA GLY A 210 23.19 27.64 -49.98
C GLY A 210 23.20 27.51 -51.50
N TYR A 211 23.81 26.45 -52.03
CA TYR A 211 23.92 26.23 -53.48
C TYR A 211 22.63 25.64 -54.05
N ARG A 212 22.08 26.26 -55.11
CA ARG A 212 20.84 25.81 -55.79
C ARG A 212 19.61 25.65 -54.88
N THR A 213 19.56 26.38 -53.77
CA THR A 213 18.42 26.34 -52.84
C THR A 213 17.22 27.11 -53.40
N THR A 214 16.00 26.69 -53.08
CA THR A 214 14.78 27.33 -53.58
C THR A 214 13.74 27.42 -52.48
N SER A 215 13.32 28.64 -52.13
CA SER A 215 12.28 28.93 -51.15
C SER A 215 11.19 29.78 -51.81
N THR A 216 10.01 29.20 -52.03
CA THR A 216 8.93 29.85 -52.80
C THR A 216 7.59 29.85 -52.07
N GLY A 217 7.47 29.34 -50.85
CA GLY A 217 6.25 29.58 -50.04
C GLY A 217 6.36 30.86 -49.23
N ASN A 218 5.26 31.57 -48.92
CA ASN A 218 5.34 32.77 -48.07
C ASN A 218 5.93 32.44 -46.70
N SER A 219 6.86 33.25 -46.20
CA SER A 219 7.58 33.01 -44.93
C SER A 219 8.30 31.65 -44.84
N SER A 220 8.67 31.06 -45.98
CA SER A 220 9.41 29.79 -46.02
C SER A 220 10.92 29.98 -45.85
N THR A 221 11.61 28.94 -45.35
CA THR A 221 13.06 28.92 -45.16
C THR A 221 13.66 27.63 -45.73
N ALA A 222 14.59 27.72 -46.68
CA ALA A 222 15.35 26.62 -47.25
C ALA A 222 16.85 26.80 -47.02
N ILE A 223 17.52 25.85 -46.36
CA ILE A 223 18.95 25.93 -46.01
C ILE A 223 19.67 24.61 -46.39
N GLY A 224 20.67 24.65 -47.26
CA GLY A 224 21.45 23.46 -47.65
C GLY A 224 21.93 23.46 -49.12
N ASN A 225 22.22 22.27 -49.68
CA ASN A 225 22.54 22.12 -51.11
C ASN A 225 21.31 21.54 -51.83
N SER A 226 20.84 22.19 -52.89
CA SER A 226 19.68 21.74 -53.67
C SER A 226 18.39 21.55 -52.84
N THR A 227 18.26 22.30 -51.74
CA THR A 227 17.14 22.27 -50.80
C THR A 227 15.95 23.07 -51.33
N VAL A 228 14.73 22.58 -51.12
CA VAL A 228 13.51 23.19 -51.65
C VAL A 228 12.44 23.34 -50.55
N ALA A 229 11.87 24.54 -50.40
CA ALA A 229 10.72 24.82 -49.55
C ALA A 229 9.65 25.60 -50.35
N THR A 230 8.61 24.93 -50.85
CA THR A 230 7.63 25.55 -51.77
C THR A 230 6.33 26.00 -51.12
N ALA A 231 6.04 25.57 -49.89
CA ALA A 231 4.78 25.87 -49.20
C ALA A 231 4.90 26.90 -48.08
N ASN A 232 3.79 27.50 -47.66
CA ASN A 232 3.78 28.64 -46.74
C ASN A 232 4.23 28.23 -45.34
N ASN A 233 5.07 29.04 -44.70
CA ASN A 233 5.67 28.76 -43.38
C ASN A 233 6.49 27.45 -43.30
N ALA A 234 6.94 26.90 -44.44
CA ALA A 234 7.75 25.68 -44.47
C ALA A 234 9.23 25.96 -44.17
N LEU A 235 9.89 25.09 -43.43
CA LEU A 235 11.32 25.05 -43.17
C LEU A 235 11.91 23.77 -43.79
N ALA A 236 12.91 23.87 -44.65
CA ALA A 236 13.68 22.75 -45.19
C ALA A 236 15.17 22.95 -44.89
N LEU A 237 15.81 22.02 -44.18
CA LEU A 237 17.21 22.11 -43.75
C LEU A 237 17.97 20.81 -44.06
N GLY A 238 18.88 20.82 -45.03
CA GLY A 238 19.66 19.62 -45.41
C GLY A 238 19.81 19.46 -46.93
N SER A 239 20.80 18.68 -47.37
CA SER A 239 21.06 18.47 -48.81
C SER A 239 19.89 17.76 -49.50
N HIS A 240 19.34 18.28 -50.59
CA HIS A 240 18.20 17.69 -51.32
C HIS A 240 16.89 17.54 -50.53
N SER A 241 16.71 18.22 -49.40
CA SER A 241 15.43 18.17 -48.68
C SER A 241 14.33 18.97 -49.39
N HIS A 242 13.07 18.52 -49.31
CA HIS A 242 11.92 19.08 -50.03
C HIS A 242 10.69 19.24 -49.11
N ALA A 243 10.41 20.47 -48.69
CA ALA A 243 9.22 20.84 -47.92
C ALA A 243 8.15 21.47 -48.83
N ASP A 244 7.17 20.67 -49.26
CA ASP A 244 6.14 21.10 -50.23
C ASP A 244 4.75 21.30 -49.63
N ALA A 245 4.64 21.36 -48.30
CA ALA A 245 3.38 21.58 -47.63
C ALA A 245 3.41 22.59 -46.47
N ASP A 246 2.27 23.23 -46.19
CA ASP A 246 2.22 24.38 -45.29
C ASP A 246 2.75 24.02 -43.88
N GLY A 247 3.47 24.93 -43.23
CA GLY A 247 4.09 24.69 -41.90
C GLY A 247 5.10 23.53 -41.81
N ALA A 248 5.46 22.83 -42.88
CA ALA A 248 6.35 21.66 -42.82
C ALA A 248 7.76 22.02 -42.35
N VAL A 249 8.27 21.37 -41.30
CA VAL A 249 9.66 21.45 -40.82
C VAL A 249 10.44 20.20 -41.22
N ILE A 250 11.08 20.26 -42.37
CA ILE A 250 11.91 19.21 -42.94
C ILE A 250 13.38 19.43 -42.59
N ILE A 251 14.08 18.45 -41.98
CA ILE A 251 15.49 18.60 -41.56
C ILE A 251 16.32 17.32 -41.81
N GLY A 252 17.02 17.23 -42.91
CA GLY A 252 18.05 16.22 -43.16
C GLY A 252 18.24 15.97 -44.65
N SER A 253 19.32 15.29 -45.04
CA SER A 253 19.59 15.04 -46.46
C SER A 253 18.40 14.29 -47.09
N ASP A 254 18.04 14.49 -48.36
CA ASP A 254 16.99 13.80 -49.16
C ASP A 254 15.58 13.64 -48.54
N ALA A 255 15.26 14.31 -47.44
CA ALA A 255 13.95 14.27 -46.77
C ALA A 255 12.86 14.94 -47.62
N LYS A 256 11.67 14.35 -47.80
CA LYS A 256 10.60 14.94 -48.64
C LYS A 256 9.19 14.72 -48.10
N ASN A 257 8.33 15.72 -48.10
CA ASN A 257 6.89 15.53 -47.88
C ASN A 257 6.26 14.76 -49.07
N THR A 258 5.39 13.78 -48.80
CA THR A 258 4.64 13.10 -49.88
C THR A 258 3.16 13.46 -49.91
N ARG A 259 2.59 14.02 -48.83
CA ARG A 259 1.24 14.64 -48.80
C ARG A 259 1.12 15.73 -47.73
N ASP A 260 0.53 16.85 -48.14
CA ASP A 260 0.20 18.09 -47.41
C ASP A 260 0.33 18.10 -45.87
N THR A 261 1.42 18.64 -45.32
CA THR A 261 1.53 19.63 -44.19
C THR A 261 2.26 19.08 -42.94
N LEU A 262 3.24 19.82 -42.36
CA LEU A 262 3.88 19.70 -41.01
C LEU A 262 4.83 18.52 -40.59
N THR A 263 6.15 18.67 -40.89
CA THR A 263 7.41 18.35 -40.10
C THR A 263 8.26 17.03 -40.25
N ALA A 264 9.15 16.84 -41.25
CA ALA A 264 10.10 15.69 -41.37
C ALA A 264 11.64 15.97 -41.33
N VAL A 265 12.34 15.67 -40.23
CA VAL A 265 13.81 15.65 -40.08
C VAL A 265 14.55 14.37 -40.61
N GLY A 266 14.84 14.16 -41.91
CA GLY A 266 15.85 13.14 -42.34
C GLY A 266 15.61 12.39 -43.65
N LEU A 267 16.70 11.90 -44.28
CA LEU A 267 16.79 11.07 -45.52
C LEU A 267 15.60 10.17 -45.83
N PRO A 268 15.28 10.01 -47.14
CA PRO A 268 13.96 10.18 -47.74
C PRO A 268 12.86 9.51 -46.91
N ALA A 269 11.94 10.33 -46.43
CA ALA A 269 10.87 9.93 -45.55
C ALA A 269 9.51 10.17 -46.19
N ASP A 270 8.69 9.13 -46.41
CA ASP A 270 7.32 9.29 -46.92
C ASP A 270 6.40 9.72 -45.78
N ASN A 271 6.30 11.03 -45.52
CA ASN A 271 5.47 11.56 -44.42
C ASN A 271 4.12 12.14 -44.90
N GLY A 272 3.06 11.92 -44.10
CA GLY A 272 1.71 12.47 -44.26
C GLY A 272 1.44 13.76 -43.48
N VAL A 273 0.18 14.24 -43.51
CA VAL A 273 -0.30 15.49 -42.89
C VAL A 273 -0.08 15.51 -41.37
N ASN A 274 0.48 16.58 -40.79
CA ASN A 274 0.85 16.77 -39.37
C ASN A 274 1.79 15.69 -38.79
N ALA A 275 2.71 15.16 -39.59
CA ALA A 275 3.60 14.09 -39.18
C ALA A 275 5.02 14.55 -38.83
N ILE A 276 5.54 14.12 -37.66
CA ILE A 276 6.95 14.28 -37.28
C ILE A 276 7.75 13.08 -37.75
N GLY A 277 8.81 13.25 -38.56
CA GLY A 277 9.69 12.15 -38.96
C GLY A 277 11.18 12.45 -38.79
N ILE A 278 11.91 11.82 -37.88
CA ILE A 278 13.33 12.12 -37.59
C ILE A 278 14.24 10.91 -37.83
N GLY A 279 15.11 10.91 -38.85
CA GLY A 279 16.08 9.83 -39.12
C GLY A 279 16.05 9.32 -40.57
N SER A 280 16.96 8.41 -40.92
CA SER A 280 17.02 7.84 -42.29
C SER A 280 15.97 6.76 -42.52
N SER A 281 15.27 6.82 -43.66
CA SER A 281 14.25 5.84 -44.05
C SER A 281 13.06 5.74 -43.08
N VAL A 282 12.70 6.86 -42.44
CA VAL A 282 11.50 6.93 -41.59
C VAL A 282 10.24 7.02 -42.44
N ARG A 283 9.13 6.48 -41.97
CA ARG A 283 7.81 6.58 -42.62
C ARG A 283 6.77 6.97 -41.61
N SER A 284 6.16 8.14 -41.74
CA SER A 284 5.16 8.61 -40.78
C SER A 284 3.85 8.97 -41.49
N ALA A 285 2.80 8.20 -41.27
CA ALA A 285 1.45 8.51 -41.71
C ALA A 285 0.92 9.80 -41.05
N ALA A 286 -0.23 10.29 -41.50
CA ALA A 286 -0.79 11.55 -40.99
C ALA A 286 -1.00 11.50 -39.46
N ASN A 287 -0.66 12.59 -38.76
CA ASN A 287 -0.68 12.72 -37.29
C ASN A 287 0.29 11.77 -36.55
N GLY A 288 1.26 11.19 -37.24
CA GLY A 288 2.25 10.26 -36.68
C GLY A 288 3.57 10.91 -36.27
N ILE A 289 4.28 10.32 -35.31
CA ILE A 289 5.65 10.66 -34.91
C ILE A 289 6.52 9.42 -35.16
N ALA A 290 7.49 9.50 -36.08
CA ALA A 290 8.48 8.45 -36.35
C ALA A 290 9.90 8.98 -36.08
N ILE A 291 10.68 8.40 -35.18
CA ILE A 291 12.03 8.88 -34.83
C ILE A 291 13.00 7.69 -34.72
N GLY A 292 14.09 7.70 -35.49
CA GLY A 292 15.10 6.63 -35.55
C GLY A 292 15.19 5.98 -36.93
N ARG A 293 16.33 5.39 -37.28
CA ARG A 293 16.52 4.74 -38.60
C ARG A 293 15.46 3.66 -38.83
N GLY A 294 14.73 3.76 -39.95
CA GLY A 294 13.69 2.77 -40.32
C GLY A 294 12.46 2.76 -39.41
N ALA A 295 12.21 3.80 -38.61
CA ALA A 295 11.01 3.89 -37.79
C ALA A 295 9.75 4.14 -38.66
N GLU A 296 8.66 3.42 -38.39
CA GLU A 296 7.43 3.49 -39.17
C GLU A 296 6.18 3.74 -38.28
N ALA A 297 5.51 4.87 -38.45
CA ALA A 297 4.19 5.16 -37.88
C ALA A 297 3.14 5.02 -38.99
N LYS A 298 2.33 3.94 -39.00
CA LYS A 298 1.69 3.43 -40.24
C LYS A 298 0.28 3.93 -40.54
N ILE A 299 -0.50 4.34 -39.54
CA ILE A 299 -1.93 4.63 -39.73
C ILE A 299 -2.21 6.13 -39.67
N SER A 300 -3.07 6.63 -40.56
CA SER A 300 -3.44 8.05 -40.64
C SER A 300 -4.65 8.41 -39.77
N GLU A 301 -5.36 7.41 -39.25
CA GLU A 301 -6.64 7.54 -38.55
C GLU A 301 -6.48 7.77 -37.03
N ALA A 302 -5.27 7.62 -36.48
CA ALA A 302 -4.98 7.80 -35.06
C ALA A 302 -3.58 8.40 -34.86
N THR A 303 -3.34 9.04 -33.71
CA THR A 303 -1.99 9.47 -33.33
C THR A 303 -1.11 8.24 -33.09
N THR A 304 -0.09 8.06 -33.91
CA THR A 304 0.88 6.97 -33.82
C THR A 304 2.25 7.49 -33.46
N ILE A 305 2.93 6.87 -32.49
CA ILE A 305 4.30 7.23 -32.10
C ILE A 305 5.18 5.99 -32.29
N ALA A 306 6.28 6.11 -33.03
CA ALA A 306 7.28 5.09 -33.27
C ALA A 306 8.68 5.68 -33.07
N ILE A 307 9.33 5.40 -31.93
CA ILE A 307 10.64 5.99 -31.58
C ILE A 307 11.65 4.86 -31.30
N GLY A 308 12.64 4.68 -32.17
CA GLY A 308 13.68 3.66 -32.08
C GLY A 308 14.10 3.16 -33.46
N ASN A 309 15.30 2.58 -33.55
CA ASN A 309 15.76 1.96 -34.80
C ASN A 309 14.85 0.75 -35.12
N GLY A 310 14.19 0.77 -36.29
CA GLY A 310 13.22 -0.27 -36.68
C GLY A 310 11.92 -0.30 -35.87
N ALA A 311 11.59 0.75 -35.10
CA ALA A 311 10.33 0.80 -34.34
C ALA A 311 9.14 0.94 -35.30
N VAL A 312 8.08 0.15 -35.11
CA VAL A 312 6.89 0.15 -35.97
C VAL A 312 5.64 0.34 -35.11
N SER A 313 4.82 1.34 -35.41
CA SER A 313 3.51 1.51 -34.77
C SER A 313 2.39 1.52 -35.81
N ALA A 314 1.53 0.51 -35.76
CA ALA A 314 0.27 0.44 -36.52
C ALA A 314 -0.93 1.06 -35.75
N GLY A 315 -0.66 1.75 -34.64
CA GLY A 315 -1.63 2.36 -33.73
C GLY A 315 -1.01 2.58 -32.35
N GLY A 316 -1.24 3.72 -31.69
CA GLY A 316 -0.67 3.98 -30.37
C GLY A 316 0.86 4.19 -30.36
N ILE A 317 1.55 3.67 -29.35
CA ILE A 317 2.92 4.05 -29.00
C ILE A 317 3.87 2.84 -29.09
N ALA A 318 4.94 2.94 -29.90
CA ALA A 318 6.06 2.00 -29.98
C ALA A 318 7.37 2.75 -29.66
N LEU A 319 8.04 2.42 -28.56
CA LEU A 319 9.30 3.05 -28.13
C LEU A 319 10.37 1.99 -27.86
N GLY A 320 11.54 2.10 -28.50
CA GLY A 320 12.66 1.18 -28.39
C GLY A 320 13.01 0.51 -29.71
N GLN A 321 14.24 -0.02 -29.79
CA GLN A 321 14.72 -0.72 -30.99
C GLN A 321 13.83 -1.94 -31.29
N ASP A 322 13.37 -2.04 -32.54
CA ASP A 322 12.49 -3.11 -33.04
C ASP A 322 11.22 -3.29 -32.16
N SER A 323 10.77 -2.23 -31.48
CA SER A 323 9.47 -2.22 -30.80
C SER A 323 8.35 -2.18 -31.83
N ALA A 324 7.29 -2.97 -31.63
CA ALA A 324 6.24 -3.14 -32.62
C ALA A 324 4.86 -3.06 -31.98
N VAL A 325 4.05 -2.09 -32.39
CA VAL A 325 2.60 -2.24 -32.35
C VAL A 325 2.13 -2.70 -33.71
N VAL A 326 1.48 -3.86 -33.76
CA VAL A 326 0.89 -4.38 -34.99
C VAL A 326 -0.63 -4.19 -34.99
N LYS A 327 -1.22 -4.20 -36.18
CA LYS A 327 -2.67 -4.24 -36.33
C LYS A 327 -3.20 -5.62 -35.96
N GLY A 328 -4.10 -5.71 -34.98
CA GLY A 328 -4.77 -6.95 -34.61
C GLY A 328 -6.08 -7.18 -35.37
N ASN A 329 -7.03 -7.88 -34.73
CA ASN A 329 -8.31 -8.32 -35.31
C ASN A 329 -9.47 -7.34 -35.08
N ASN A 330 -9.22 -6.16 -34.50
CA ASN A 330 -10.27 -5.19 -34.21
C ASN A 330 -10.99 -4.75 -35.51
N PRO A 331 -12.34 -4.91 -35.61
CA PRO A 331 -13.11 -4.51 -36.79
C PRO A 331 -13.03 -3.00 -37.09
N SER A 332 -12.63 -2.16 -36.13
CA SER A 332 -12.41 -0.74 -36.37
C SER A 332 -11.18 -0.43 -37.24
N GLY A 333 -10.33 -1.43 -37.54
CA GLY A 333 -9.21 -1.27 -38.46
C GLY A 333 -7.98 -0.54 -37.89
N THR A 334 -7.98 -0.15 -36.61
CA THR A 334 -6.87 0.58 -35.94
C THR A 334 -6.48 -0.06 -34.60
N ALA A 335 -5.18 -0.25 -34.36
CA ALA A 335 -4.62 -0.71 -33.07
C ALA A 335 -4.54 0.44 -32.05
N SER A 336 -5.64 1.18 -31.89
CA SER A 336 -5.69 2.40 -31.10
C SER A 336 -5.38 2.14 -29.61
N ALA A 337 -4.66 3.07 -28.97
CA ALA A 337 -4.30 3.04 -27.54
C ALA A 337 -3.37 1.91 -27.06
N SER A 338 -2.69 1.21 -27.97
CA SER A 338 -1.68 0.21 -27.61
C SER A 338 -0.35 0.84 -27.21
N VAL A 339 0.41 0.20 -26.31
CA VAL A 339 1.70 0.71 -25.81
C VAL A 339 2.76 -0.39 -25.81
N SER A 340 3.80 -0.25 -26.62
CA SER A 340 4.95 -1.15 -26.73
C SER A 340 6.24 -0.41 -26.39
N ILE A 341 6.81 -0.62 -25.20
CA ILE A 341 8.00 0.10 -24.74
C ILE A 341 9.11 -0.88 -24.34
N GLY A 342 10.22 -0.85 -25.06
CA GLY A 342 11.41 -1.66 -24.83
C GLY A 342 11.91 -2.34 -26.10
N ARG A 343 13.15 -2.84 -26.06
CA ARG A 343 13.78 -3.53 -27.19
C ARG A 343 13.04 -4.83 -27.54
N GLN A 344 12.66 -5.00 -28.81
CA GLN A 344 11.89 -6.15 -29.32
C GLN A 344 10.57 -6.39 -28.59
N THR A 345 9.91 -5.33 -28.14
CA THR A 345 8.56 -5.46 -27.60
C THR A 345 7.56 -5.63 -28.73
N THR A 346 6.47 -6.35 -28.48
CA THR A 346 5.46 -6.55 -29.51
C THR A 346 4.05 -6.61 -28.93
N VAL A 347 3.15 -5.81 -29.48
CA VAL A 347 1.81 -5.60 -28.96
C VAL A 347 0.78 -5.62 -30.10
N ALA A 348 -0.31 -6.34 -29.91
CA ALA A 348 -1.52 -6.27 -30.72
C ALA A 348 -2.55 -5.27 -30.15
N ASP A 349 -3.80 -5.30 -30.61
CA ASP A 349 -4.81 -4.29 -30.28
C ASP A 349 -5.05 -4.12 -28.76
N TYR A 350 -5.03 -2.86 -28.29
CA TYR A 350 -5.28 -2.43 -26.91
C TYR A 350 -4.37 -3.07 -25.84
N GLY A 351 -3.22 -3.62 -26.26
CA GLY A 351 -2.26 -4.21 -25.33
C GLY A 351 -1.26 -3.21 -24.76
N VAL A 352 -0.61 -3.59 -23.66
CA VAL A 352 0.50 -2.86 -23.06
C VAL A 352 1.67 -3.82 -22.84
N ALA A 353 2.78 -3.67 -23.56
CA ALA A 353 4.03 -4.38 -23.31
C ALA A 353 5.13 -3.40 -22.86
N LEU A 354 5.76 -3.68 -21.72
CA LEU A 354 6.79 -2.84 -21.11
C LEU A 354 7.98 -3.72 -20.70
N GLY A 355 9.16 -3.55 -21.30
CA GLY A 355 10.37 -4.32 -21.00
C GLY A 355 10.89 -5.14 -22.19
N SER A 356 12.19 -5.48 -22.21
CA SER A 356 12.76 -6.13 -23.40
C SER A 356 12.10 -7.48 -23.69
N ARG A 357 11.67 -7.68 -24.94
CA ARG A 357 10.98 -8.90 -25.40
C ARG A 357 9.63 -9.16 -24.70
N ALA A 358 9.03 -8.16 -24.07
CA ALA A 358 7.66 -8.27 -23.57
C ALA A 358 6.67 -8.35 -24.76
N SER A 359 5.69 -9.24 -24.68
CA SER A 359 4.74 -9.47 -25.78
C SER A 359 3.29 -9.57 -25.31
N VAL A 360 2.37 -8.91 -26.02
CA VAL A 360 0.92 -9.05 -25.81
C VAL A 360 0.23 -9.37 -27.14
N GLY A 361 -0.54 -10.47 -27.18
CA GLY A 361 -1.35 -10.85 -28.34
C GLY A 361 -0.56 -11.30 -29.57
N MET A 362 0.73 -11.58 -29.40
CA MET A 362 1.62 -12.07 -30.44
C MET A 362 2.65 -13.02 -29.85
N THR A 363 2.99 -14.05 -30.60
CA THR A 363 4.13 -14.92 -30.31
C THR A 363 5.27 -14.53 -31.24
N LEU A 364 6.52 -14.56 -30.78
CA LEU A 364 7.65 -14.48 -31.72
C LEU A 364 7.95 -15.88 -32.23
N THR A 365 8.01 -16.05 -33.55
CA THR A 365 8.55 -17.26 -34.17
C THR A 365 10.04 -17.41 -33.81
N ALA A 366 10.61 -18.58 -34.07
CA ALA A 366 12.03 -18.87 -33.78
C ALA A 366 13.01 -17.90 -34.50
N ASP A 367 12.60 -17.36 -35.64
CA ASP A 367 13.27 -16.34 -36.46
C ASP A 367 12.94 -14.89 -36.05
N GLY A 368 12.19 -14.69 -34.96
CA GLY A 368 11.90 -13.38 -34.39
C GLY A 368 10.84 -12.59 -35.15
N ILE A 369 10.09 -13.23 -36.04
CA ILE A 369 8.95 -12.62 -36.71
C ILE A 369 7.77 -12.69 -35.74
N PRO A 370 7.10 -11.56 -35.47
CA PRO A 370 5.87 -11.59 -34.71
C PRO A 370 4.79 -12.37 -35.48
N GLU A 371 4.39 -13.52 -34.96
CA GLU A 371 3.27 -14.32 -35.45
C GLU A 371 2.02 -14.01 -34.64
N ARG A 372 0.95 -13.75 -35.38
CA ARG A 372 -0.32 -13.30 -34.85
C ARG A 372 -1.06 -14.46 -34.20
N LEU A 373 -1.53 -14.27 -32.97
CA LEU A 373 -2.48 -15.19 -32.35
C LEU A 373 -3.84 -15.06 -33.02
N THR A 374 -4.46 -16.20 -33.36
CA THR A 374 -5.79 -16.23 -34.00
C THR A 374 -6.88 -15.71 -33.06
N SER A 375 -6.67 -15.85 -31.74
CA SER A 375 -7.51 -15.35 -30.65
C SER A 375 -6.65 -15.13 -29.40
N GLY A 376 -6.58 -13.91 -28.87
CA GLY A 376 -5.87 -13.62 -27.61
C GLY A 376 -5.13 -12.29 -27.59
N GLY A 377 -4.85 -11.77 -26.39
CA GLY A 377 -4.08 -10.56 -26.14
C GLY A 377 -4.86 -9.24 -26.13
N LEU A 378 -6.15 -9.24 -26.43
CA LEU A 378 -6.98 -8.04 -26.36
C LEU A 378 -7.03 -7.54 -24.91
N TYR A 379 -6.72 -6.25 -24.68
CA TYR A 379 -6.61 -5.66 -23.33
C TYR A 379 -5.56 -6.33 -22.42
N GLY A 380 -4.59 -7.05 -22.99
CA GLY A 380 -3.53 -7.69 -22.23
C GLY A 380 -2.44 -6.71 -21.77
N THR A 381 -1.82 -6.98 -20.62
CA THR A 381 -0.70 -6.18 -20.11
C THR A 381 0.47 -7.09 -19.74
N ALA A 382 1.62 -6.93 -20.40
CA ALA A 382 2.87 -7.64 -20.12
C ALA A 382 3.96 -6.65 -19.66
N VAL A 383 4.48 -6.81 -18.45
CA VAL A 383 5.52 -5.93 -17.87
C VAL A 383 6.69 -6.78 -17.38
N GLY A 384 7.91 -6.50 -17.82
CA GLY A 384 9.11 -7.25 -17.49
C GLY A 384 9.84 -7.81 -18.71
N ILE A 385 11.07 -8.29 -18.49
CA ILE A 385 11.85 -8.89 -19.57
C ILE A 385 11.24 -10.26 -19.93
N ASN A 386 10.99 -10.49 -21.22
CA ASN A 386 10.44 -11.75 -21.72
C ASN A 386 9.07 -12.13 -21.12
N SER A 387 8.32 -11.16 -20.59
CA SER A 387 6.95 -11.39 -20.13
C SER A 387 5.99 -11.53 -21.30
N GLY A 388 4.92 -12.31 -21.15
CA GLY A 388 4.01 -12.63 -22.24
C GLY A 388 2.56 -12.73 -21.80
N VAL A 389 1.66 -12.08 -22.53
CA VAL A 389 0.21 -12.30 -22.42
C VAL A 389 -0.33 -12.75 -23.76
N TYR A 390 -0.85 -13.97 -23.80
CA TYR A 390 -1.37 -14.61 -25.02
C TYR A 390 -2.89 -14.86 -24.96
N SER A 391 -3.60 -14.28 -23.99
CA SER A 391 -5.05 -14.38 -23.78
C SER A 391 -5.69 -13.01 -23.55
N ASN A 392 -7.02 -12.92 -23.54
CA ASN A 392 -7.72 -11.64 -23.40
C ASN A 392 -7.81 -11.18 -21.94
N SER A 393 -7.77 -9.86 -21.72
CA SER A 393 -7.95 -9.22 -20.40
C SER A 393 -7.02 -9.76 -19.31
N ALA A 394 -5.83 -10.22 -19.69
CA ALA A 394 -4.87 -10.86 -18.81
C ALA A 394 -3.67 -9.96 -18.47
N LEU A 395 -3.01 -10.26 -17.35
CA LEU A 395 -1.89 -9.48 -16.81
C LEU A 395 -0.69 -10.39 -16.51
N ALA A 396 0.46 -10.10 -17.12
CA ALA A 396 1.74 -10.71 -16.80
C ALA A 396 2.73 -9.65 -16.29
N VAL A 397 3.28 -9.80 -15.09
CA VAL A 397 4.24 -8.83 -14.50
C VAL A 397 5.43 -9.56 -13.87
N GLY A 398 6.62 -9.44 -14.44
CA GLY A 398 7.85 -10.04 -13.94
C GLY A 398 8.74 -10.59 -15.05
N HIS A 399 9.99 -10.90 -14.71
CA HIS A 399 10.91 -11.54 -15.67
C HIS A 399 10.38 -12.94 -16.03
N ASN A 400 10.09 -13.14 -17.32
CA ASN A 400 9.55 -14.38 -17.87
C ASN A 400 8.20 -14.82 -17.25
N ALA A 401 7.42 -13.87 -16.71
CA ALA A 401 6.02 -14.11 -16.31
C ALA A 401 5.14 -14.31 -17.56
N LYS A 402 4.30 -15.33 -17.57
CA LYS A 402 3.51 -15.68 -18.76
C LYS A 402 2.05 -16.02 -18.43
N VAL A 403 1.16 -15.49 -19.26
CA VAL A 403 -0.22 -15.96 -19.38
C VAL A 403 -0.37 -16.64 -20.74
N SER A 404 -0.75 -17.91 -20.73
CA SER A 404 -0.85 -18.76 -21.94
C SER A 404 -2.07 -18.42 -22.80
N GLU A 405 -2.12 -18.99 -24.00
CA GLU A 405 -3.31 -18.92 -24.85
C GLU A 405 -4.55 -19.49 -24.15
N ASN A 406 -5.72 -18.92 -24.43
CA ASN A 406 -7.02 -19.28 -23.83
C ASN A 406 -7.14 -19.11 -22.29
N ALA A 407 -6.11 -18.55 -21.63
CA ALA A 407 -6.15 -18.22 -20.21
C ALA A 407 -6.78 -16.83 -19.99
N ASP A 408 -8.01 -16.64 -20.47
CA ASP A 408 -8.69 -15.33 -20.40
C ASP A 408 -8.86 -14.86 -18.95
N ALA A 409 -8.71 -13.55 -18.73
CA ALA A 409 -8.76 -12.91 -17.40
C ALA A 409 -7.78 -13.47 -16.36
N ALA A 410 -6.71 -14.15 -16.80
CA ALA A 410 -5.71 -14.72 -15.91
C ALA A 410 -4.62 -13.70 -15.50
N LEU A 411 -4.00 -13.96 -14.36
CA LEU A 411 -2.99 -13.12 -13.72
C LEU A 411 -1.71 -13.92 -13.47
N ALA A 412 -0.57 -13.48 -13.98
CA ALA A 412 0.76 -14.06 -13.70
C ALA A 412 1.72 -12.96 -13.21
N VAL A 413 2.10 -12.98 -11.93
CA VAL A 413 2.99 -11.96 -11.33
C VAL A 413 4.18 -12.63 -10.67
N GLY A 414 5.41 -12.21 -10.97
CA GLY A 414 6.65 -12.73 -10.39
C GLY A 414 7.58 -13.42 -11.40
N TYR A 415 8.76 -13.83 -10.94
CA TYR A 415 9.77 -14.48 -11.78
C TYR A 415 9.30 -15.86 -12.22
N ASN A 416 9.28 -16.14 -13.53
CA ASN A 416 8.84 -17.43 -14.10
C ASN A 416 7.42 -17.88 -13.67
N SER A 417 6.53 -16.97 -13.27
CA SER A 417 5.14 -17.34 -12.97
C SER A 417 4.39 -17.69 -14.26
N LEU A 418 3.48 -18.66 -14.19
CA LEU A 418 2.72 -19.14 -15.34
C LEU A 418 1.25 -19.35 -14.96
N SER A 419 0.37 -18.62 -15.64
CA SER A 419 -1.07 -18.91 -15.65
C SER A 419 -1.45 -19.48 -17.01
N SER A 420 -2.05 -20.66 -17.05
CA SER A 420 -2.35 -21.35 -18.32
C SER A 420 -3.82 -21.75 -18.49
N ALA A 421 -4.72 -21.22 -17.67
CA ALA A 421 -6.15 -21.46 -17.74
C ALA A 421 -6.97 -20.20 -17.38
N GLN A 422 -8.27 -20.21 -17.69
CA GLN A 422 -9.15 -19.06 -17.48
C GLN A 422 -9.29 -18.71 -16.00
N ASN A 423 -9.32 -17.41 -15.69
CA ASN A 423 -9.38 -16.85 -14.32
C ASN A 423 -8.25 -17.34 -13.37
N ALA A 424 -7.18 -17.95 -13.91
CA ALA A 424 -6.11 -18.50 -13.10
C ALA A 424 -5.20 -17.38 -12.55
N ILE A 425 -4.78 -17.52 -11.30
CA ILE A 425 -3.95 -16.55 -10.58
C ILE A 425 -2.64 -17.24 -10.18
N ALA A 426 -1.52 -16.80 -10.73
CA ALA A 426 -0.18 -17.26 -10.37
C ALA A 426 0.64 -16.07 -9.87
N ILE A 427 0.95 -16.01 -8.56
CA ILE A 427 1.71 -14.90 -7.96
C ILE A 427 2.92 -15.44 -7.19
N GLY A 428 4.13 -15.11 -7.63
CA GLY A 428 5.39 -15.44 -6.96
C GLY A 428 6.42 -16.08 -7.89
N ASN A 429 7.36 -16.83 -7.32
CA ASN A 429 8.52 -17.35 -8.05
C ASN A 429 8.24 -18.77 -8.57
N THR A 430 8.32 -18.99 -9.89
CA THR A 430 8.15 -20.32 -10.55
C THR A 430 6.79 -21.00 -10.29
N THR A 431 5.80 -20.26 -9.81
CA THR A 431 4.45 -20.75 -9.52
C THR A 431 3.63 -21.01 -10.78
N LYS A 432 2.77 -22.02 -10.78
CA LYS A 432 1.95 -22.45 -11.92
C LYS A 432 0.48 -22.61 -11.54
N ALA A 433 -0.40 -21.86 -12.18
CA ALA A 433 -1.85 -22.04 -12.10
C ALA A 433 -2.36 -22.54 -13.46
N SER A 434 -2.61 -23.84 -13.57
CA SER A 434 -2.83 -24.55 -14.84
C SER A 434 -4.24 -25.07 -15.08
N ALA A 435 -5.18 -24.77 -14.18
CA ALA A 435 -6.58 -25.18 -14.25
C ALA A 435 -7.53 -24.00 -14.06
N GLU A 436 -8.81 -24.15 -14.39
CA GLU A 436 -9.78 -23.06 -14.37
C GLU A 436 -9.98 -22.56 -12.94
N ASN A 437 -9.99 -21.24 -12.74
CA ASN A 437 -10.14 -20.61 -11.41
C ASN A 437 -9.07 -21.07 -10.40
N ALA A 438 -7.91 -21.55 -10.86
CA ALA A 438 -6.81 -22.00 -10.01
C ALA A 438 -6.07 -20.82 -9.38
N ILE A 439 -5.72 -20.92 -8.09
CA ILE A 439 -4.98 -19.89 -7.34
C ILE A 439 -3.64 -20.48 -6.86
N SER A 440 -2.51 -19.97 -7.35
CA SER A 440 -1.17 -20.47 -7.01
C SER A 440 -0.26 -19.32 -6.55
N ILE A 441 -0.12 -19.13 -5.24
CA ILE A 441 0.58 -17.98 -4.63
C ILE A 441 1.77 -18.42 -3.79
N GLY A 442 2.97 -17.94 -4.09
CA GLY A 442 4.21 -18.24 -3.38
C GLY A 442 5.31 -18.79 -4.30
N THR A 443 6.08 -19.77 -3.85
CA THR A 443 7.23 -20.29 -4.61
C THR A 443 6.97 -21.72 -5.04
N GLY A 444 7.17 -22.02 -6.33
CA GLY A 444 7.15 -23.39 -6.86
C GLY A 444 5.81 -24.15 -6.78
N ASN A 445 4.73 -23.51 -6.33
CA ASN A 445 3.41 -24.14 -6.27
C ASN A 445 2.92 -24.53 -7.67
N THR A 446 2.22 -25.66 -7.77
CA THR A 446 1.57 -26.10 -9.01
C THR A 446 0.13 -26.47 -8.70
N VAL A 447 -0.82 -25.72 -9.26
CA VAL A 447 -2.26 -25.96 -9.09
C VAL A 447 -2.85 -26.35 -10.44
N SER A 448 -3.27 -27.61 -10.55
CA SER A 448 -3.80 -28.21 -11.77
C SER A 448 -5.20 -28.82 -11.58
N GLY A 449 -5.83 -28.64 -10.41
CA GLY A 449 -7.24 -28.95 -10.20
C GLY A 449 -8.12 -27.72 -10.45
N ASP A 450 -9.29 -27.90 -11.05
CA ASP A 450 -10.24 -26.81 -11.24
C ASP A 450 -10.75 -26.30 -9.89
N ASN A 451 -11.04 -24.99 -9.81
CA ASN A 451 -11.55 -24.33 -8.61
C ASN A 451 -10.71 -24.59 -7.35
N SER A 452 -9.38 -24.69 -7.51
CA SER A 452 -8.47 -25.12 -6.45
C SER A 452 -7.40 -24.08 -6.16
N GLY A 453 -6.68 -24.22 -5.05
CA GLY A 453 -5.63 -23.26 -4.70
C GLY A 453 -4.51 -23.78 -3.82
N ALA A 454 -3.33 -23.17 -3.98
CA ALA A 454 -2.16 -23.36 -3.15
C ALA A 454 -1.57 -22.00 -2.76
N ILE A 455 -1.33 -21.81 -1.47
CA ILE A 455 -0.61 -20.66 -0.92
C ILE A 455 0.53 -21.18 -0.04
N GLY A 456 1.79 -20.92 -0.40
CA GLY A 456 2.96 -21.44 0.32
C GLY A 456 4.17 -21.73 -0.58
N ASP A 457 5.05 -22.66 -0.17
CA ASP A 457 6.30 -23.01 -0.86
C ASP A 457 6.78 -24.44 -0.59
N PRO A 458 6.94 -25.29 -1.61
CA PRO A 458 6.05 -25.50 -2.75
C PRO A 458 4.94 -26.50 -2.40
N SER A 459 3.76 -26.37 -2.98
CA SER A 459 2.66 -27.32 -2.86
C SER A 459 2.07 -27.67 -4.23
N THR A 460 1.68 -28.93 -4.41
CA THR A 460 1.02 -29.42 -5.62
C THR A 460 -0.43 -29.77 -5.32
N VAL A 461 -1.38 -29.11 -5.99
CA VAL A 461 -2.81 -29.32 -5.82
C VAL A 461 -3.41 -29.72 -7.17
N SER A 462 -3.75 -31.00 -7.31
CA SER A 462 -4.28 -31.58 -8.55
C SER A 462 -5.72 -32.07 -8.44
N GLY A 463 -6.24 -32.27 -7.23
CA GLY A 463 -7.66 -32.53 -7.02
C GLY A 463 -8.50 -31.27 -7.20
N MET A 464 -9.73 -31.44 -7.69
CA MET A 464 -10.68 -30.35 -7.93
C MET A 464 -11.30 -29.84 -6.63
N ASN A 465 -11.66 -28.56 -6.58
CA ASN A 465 -12.23 -27.90 -5.41
C ASN A 465 -11.38 -28.06 -4.13
N SER A 466 -10.06 -28.15 -4.28
CA SER A 466 -9.14 -28.45 -3.18
C SER A 466 -8.21 -27.29 -2.89
N TYR A 467 -7.86 -27.12 -1.61
CA TYR A 467 -7.05 -26.00 -1.17
C TYR A 467 -5.93 -26.44 -0.25
N SER A 468 -4.76 -25.84 -0.42
CA SER A 468 -3.60 -26.01 0.44
C SER A 468 -3.07 -24.65 0.90
N LEU A 469 -2.94 -24.47 2.21
CA LEU A 469 -2.21 -23.37 2.83
C LEU A 469 -1.04 -23.95 3.64
N GLY A 470 0.17 -23.76 3.11
CA GLY A 470 1.42 -24.26 3.65
C GLY A 470 2.33 -24.92 2.60
N ASN A 471 3.29 -25.71 3.09
CA ASN A 471 4.50 -26.06 2.36
C ASN A 471 4.63 -27.58 2.17
N ASN A 472 5.20 -28.00 1.05
CA ASN A 472 5.47 -29.41 0.72
C ASN A 472 4.23 -30.31 0.77
N ASN A 473 3.05 -29.78 0.40
CA ASN A 473 1.82 -30.58 0.36
C ASN A 473 1.56 -31.12 -1.04
N THR A 474 1.03 -32.34 -1.12
CA THR A 474 0.54 -32.95 -2.34
C THR A 474 -0.92 -33.34 -2.17
N VAL A 475 -1.82 -32.60 -2.82
CA VAL A 475 -3.28 -32.75 -2.69
C VAL A 475 -3.88 -33.19 -4.02
N SER A 476 -3.94 -34.50 -4.25
CA SER A 476 -4.62 -35.10 -5.40
C SER A 476 -6.10 -35.40 -5.14
N ALA A 477 -6.53 -35.37 -3.89
CA ALA A 477 -7.91 -35.57 -3.48
C ALA A 477 -8.79 -34.38 -3.86
N ASN A 478 -10.04 -34.66 -4.23
CA ASN A 478 -11.06 -33.66 -4.51
C ASN A 478 -11.73 -33.15 -3.23
N ASN A 479 -12.18 -31.90 -3.22
CA ASN A 479 -12.86 -31.27 -2.08
C ASN A 479 -12.03 -31.29 -0.77
N ALA A 480 -10.70 -31.40 -0.86
CA ALA A 480 -9.83 -31.53 0.30
C ALA A 480 -9.29 -30.15 0.73
N PHE A 481 -9.19 -29.93 2.03
CA PHE A 481 -8.63 -28.70 2.60
C PHE A 481 -7.44 -29.02 3.49
N VAL A 482 -6.27 -28.52 3.13
CA VAL A 482 -5.02 -28.72 3.89
C VAL A 482 -4.56 -27.38 4.44
N LEU A 483 -4.42 -27.32 5.76
CA LEU A 483 -3.77 -26.23 6.48
C LEU A 483 -2.61 -26.81 7.29
N GLY A 484 -1.43 -26.84 6.70
CA GLY A 484 -0.29 -27.56 7.28
C GLY A 484 0.85 -27.71 6.30
N ASN A 485 1.87 -28.46 6.69
CA ASN A 485 3.02 -28.76 5.83
C ASN A 485 3.24 -30.27 5.75
N SER A 486 3.90 -30.72 4.68
CA SER A 486 4.27 -32.12 4.47
C SER A 486 3.08 -33.10 4.45
N VAL A 487 1.92 -32.67 3.97
CA VAL A 487 0.70 -33.49 3.85
C VAL A 487 0.60 -34.06 2.44
N ASN A 488 0.78 -35.37 2.30
CA ASN A 488 0.92 -36.05 0.99
C ASN A 488 -0.05 -37.22 0.79
N ASN A 489 -1.06 -37.32 1.64
CA ASN A 489 -2.02 -38.43 1.65
C ASN A 489 -3.46 -37.94 1.93
N ALA A 490 -3.78 -36.71 1.51
CA ALA A 490 -5.15 -36.21 1.56
C ALA A 490 -6.10 -37.17 0.84
N VAL A 491 -7.29 -37.38 1.41
CA VAL A 491 -8.38 -38.16 0.80
C VAL A 491 -9.55 -37.24 0.45
N ASP A 492 -10.45 -37.67 -0.43
CA ASP A 492 -11.56 -36.83 -0.87
C ASP A 492 -12.37 -36.29 0.32
N SER A 493 -12.76 -35.02 0.25
CA SER A 493 -13.51 -34.30 1.27
C SER A 493 -12.83 -34.19 2.65
N SER A 494 -11.55 -34.55 2.79
CA SER A 494 -10.83 -34.45 4.06
C SER A 494 -10.45 -33.02 4.42
N VAL A 495 -10.32 -32.76 5.72
CA VAL A 495 -9.68 -31.56 6.25
C VAL A 495 -8.44 -32.01 7.03
N VAL A 496 -7.27 -31.51 6.67
CA VAL A 496 -6.00 -31.88 7.31
C VAL A 496 -5.37 -30.65 7.94
N LEU A 497 -5.15 -30.70 9.24
CA LEU A 497 -4.67 -29.57 10.04
C LEU A 497 -3.32 -29.92 10.70
N GLY A 498 -2.31 -29.09 10.46
CA GLY A 498 -0.99 -29.16 11.08
C GLY A 498 0.09 -29.83 10.24
N ASP A 499 1.35 -29.56 10.62
CA ASP A 499 2.56 -30.14 10.01
C ASP A 499 2.62 -31.66 10.20
N GLY A 500 2.88 -32.39 9.12
CA GLY A 500 3.03 -33.85 9.11
C GLY A 500 1.78 -34.64 9.48
N SER A 501 0.60 -34.02 9.44
CA SER A 501 -0.67 -34.72 9.67
C SER A 501 -0.99 -35.67 8.52
N THR A 502 -1.53 -36.84 8.85
CA THR A 502 -1.90 -37.87 7.88
C THR A 502 -3.40 -38.14 7.98
N VAL A 503 -4.07 -38.41 6.86
CA VAL A 503 -5.48 -38.80 6.87
C VAL A 503 -5.65 -40.18 6.23
N MET A 504 -6.60 -40.95 6.77
CA MET A 504 -7.06 -42.22 6.20
C MET A 504 -8.51 -42.08 5.74
N ALA A 505 -8.97 -43.00 4.90
CA ALA A 505 -10.38 -43.08 4.56
C ALA A 505 -11.25 -43.23 5.84
N ALA A 506 -12.39 -42.56 5.86
CA ALA A 506 -13.29 -42.58 7.02
C ALA A 506 -13.74 -44.02 7.32
N VAL A 507 -13.62 -44.45 8.59
CA VAL A 507 -14.02 -45.80 9.02
C VAL A 507 -15.39 -45.74 9.68
N ALA A 508 -16.36 -46.46 9.10
CA ALA A 508 -17.68 -46.60 9.69
C ALA A 508 -17.60 -47.35 11.03
N THR A 509 -18.07 -46.72 12.11
CA THR A 509 -18.09 -47.30 13.46
C THR A 509 -19.54 -47.28 13.97
N PRO A 510 -20.36 -48.27 13.58
CA PRO A 510 -21.79 -48.28 13.90
C PRO A 510 -22.10 -48.61 15.36
N GLU A 511 -21.22 -49.37 16.00
CA GLU A 511 -21.43 -49.86 17.35
C GLU A 511 -20.12 -50.22 18.05
N TYR A 512 -20.19 -50.34 19.38
CA TYR A 512 -19.12 -50.86 20.23
C TYR A 512 -19.70 -51.75 21.32
N THR A 513 -19.03 -52.86 21.62
CA THR A 513 -19.50 -53.81 22.64
C THR A 513 -18.70 -53.69 23.93
N VAL A 514 -19.38 -53.37 25.02
CA VAL A 514 -18.80 -53.32 26.38
C VAL A 514 -19.43 -54.44 27.20
N ASN A 515 -18.59 -55.35 27.73
CA ASN A 515 -19.03 -56.47 28.57
C ASN A 515 -20.23 -57.27 28.00
N GLY A 516 -20.18 -57.58 26.69
CA GLY A 516 -21.23 -58.31 25.99
C GLY A 516 -22.48 -57.49 25.60
N THR A 517 -22.57 -56.22 25.99
CA THR A 517 -23.65 -55.31 25.57
C THR A 517 -23.21 -54.42 24.42
N THR A 518 -23.94 -54.45 23.32
CA THR A 518 -23.64 -53.67 22.12
C THR A 518 -24.33 -52.30 22.18
N HIS A 519 -23.55 -51.23 22.04
CA HIS A 519 -24.00 -49.84 22.01
C HIS A 519 -23.89 -49.29 20.59
N LYS A 520 -25.01 -48.82 20.02
CA LYS A 520 -25.05 -48.17 18.69
C LYS A 520 -24.69 -46.69 18.80
N PHE A 521 -23.98 -46.16 17.81
CA PHE A 521 -23.57 -44.76 17.77
C PHE A 521 -24.33 -43.94 16.72
N ALA A 522 -24.60 -42.67 17.03
CA ALA A 522 -24.99 -41.67 16.04
C ALA A 522 -23.77 -41.29 15.16
N GLY A 523 -24.02 -40.85 13.93
CA GLY A 523 -22.93 -40.50 13.00
C GLY A 523 -22.08 -41.69 12.53
N SER A 524 -22.66 -42.90 12.50
CA SER A 524 -21.97 -44.17 12.22
C SER A 524 -21.34 -44.30 10.83
N LEU A 525 -21.72 -43.45 9.88
CA LEU A 525 -21.26 -43.43 8.50
C LEU A 525 -20.64 -42.07 8.14
N PRO A 526 -19.42 -41.75 8.62
CA PRO A 526 -18.74 -40.50 8.28
C PRO A 526 -18.38 -40.46 6.79
N VAL A 527 -18.51 -39.29 6.17
CA VAL A 527 -18.15 -39.07 4.75
C VAL A 527 -16.64 -38.86 4.54
N SER A 528 -15.96 -38.29 5.52
CA SER A 528 -14.52 -38.04 5.53
C SER A 528 -14.02 -37.87 6.97
N THR A 529 -12.76 -37.49 7.16
CA THR A 529 -12.16 -37.25 8.47
C THR A 529 -11.47 -35.90 8.52
N VAL A 530 -11.60 -35.21 9.64
CA VAL A 530 -10.72 -34.09 10.00
C VAL A 530 -9.50 -34.70 10.72
N SER A 531 -8.35 -34.69 10.06
CA SER A 531 -7.11 -35.15 10.70
C SER A 531 -6.36 -33.97 11.32
N ILE A 532 -5.91 -34.15 12.56
CA ILE A 532 -5.12 -33.18 13.32
C ILE A 532 -3.72 -33.72 13.67
N GLY A 533 -3.29 -34.86 13.13
CA GLY A 533 -2.02 -35.47 13.49
C GLY A 533 -1.71 -36.73 12.70
N ASP A 534 -0.70 -37.45 13.15
CA ASP A 534 -0.29 -38.77 12.66
C ASP A 534 -0.05 -39.69 13.87
N SER A 535 0.08 -41.00 13.64
CA SER A 535 0.37 -41.96 14.70
C SER A 535 1.69 -41.62 15.40
N GLY A 536 1.65 -41.48 16.73
CA GLY A 536 2.79 -41.04 17.55
C GLY A 536 3.09 -39.53 17.48
N LYS A 537 2.28 -38.76 16.75
CA LYS A 537 2.34 -37.30 16.61
C LYS A 537 0.95 -36.68 16.75
N GLU A 538 0.16 -37.21 17.67
CA GLU A 538 -1.19 -36.76 17.94
C GLU A 538 -1.19 -35.33 18.49
N ARG A 539 -2.26 -34.58 18.21
CA ARG A 539 -2.47 -33.25 18.79
C ARG A 539 -3.63 -33.26 19.77
N THR A 540 -3.50 -32.50 20.84
CA THR A 540 -4.62 -32.21 21.75
C THR A 540 -5.57 -31.20 21.10
N LEU A 541 -6.87 -31.47 21.15
CA LEU A 541 -7.89 -30.46 20.85
C LEU A 541 -8.35 -29.80 22.15
N THR A 542 -7.90 -28.58 22.41
CA THR A 542 -8.14 -27.86 23.68
C THR A 542 -9.31 -26.88 23.57
N ASN A 543 -9.89 -26.48 24.71
CA ASN A 543 -11.04 -25.57 24.80
C ASN A 543 -12.32 -26.11 24.13
N VAL A 544 -12.46 -27.44 24.07
CA VAL A 544 -13.71 -28.09 23.63
C VAL A 544 -14.76 -27.95 24.74
N ALA A 545 -15.82 -27.21 24.47
CA ALA A 545 -16.98 -27.10 25.35
C ALA A 545 -17.63 -28.47 25.58
N ALA A 546 -18.37 -28.65 26.67
CA ALA A 546 -19.03 -29.91 26.95
C ALA A 546 -20.08 -30.21 25.87
N GLY A 547 -19.94 -31.34 25.17
CA GLY A 547 -20.87 -31.77 24.13
C GLY A 547 -22.20 -32.26 24.73
N ARG A 548 -23.28 -32.22 23.97
CA ARG A 548 -24.56 -32.78 24.43
C ARG A 548 -24.42 -34.29 24.61
N VAL A 549 -24.95 -34.84 25.72
CA VAL A 549 -24.94 -36.28 25.99
C VAL A 549 -26.34 -36.85 25.74
N SER A 550 -26.55 -37.43 24.56
CA SER A 550 -27.80 -38.11 24.17
C SER A 550 -27.53 -39.16 23.08
N ALA A 551 -28.47 -40.08 22.85
CA ALA A 551 -28.32 -41.16 21.86
C ALA A 551 -28.14 -40.68 20.41
N ALA A 552 -28.54 -39.45 20.09
CA ALA A 552 -28.42 -38.85 18.75
C ALA A 552 -27.26 -37.85 18.62
N SER A 553 -26.48 -37.63 19.70
CA SER A 553 -25.44 -36.59 19.70
C SER A 553 -24.24 -36.97 18.84
N THR A 554 -23.74 -35.99 18.09
CA THR A 554 -22.48 -36.07 17.32
C THR A 554 -21.49 -34.98 17.76
N ASP A 555 -21.70 -34.40 18.95
CA ASP A 555 -20.79 -33.42 19.53
C ASP A 555 -19.54 -34.10 20.09
N ALA A 556 -18.38 -33.44 20.01
CA ALA A 556 -17.17 -33.92 20.68
C ALA A 556 -17.35 -33.93 22.21
N ILE A 557 -16.84 -34.96 22.88
CA ILE A 557 -16.83 -35.08 24.34
C ILE A 557 -15.52 -34.53 24.88
N ASN A 558 -15.58 -33.68 25.91
CA ASN A 558 -14.38 -33.16 26.55
C ASN A 558 -13.98 -33.97 27.81
N GLY A 559 -12.79 -33.69 28.34
CA GLY A 559 -12.25 -34.40 29.50
C GLY A 559 -13.12 -34.28 30.77
N SER A 560 -13.84 -33.17 30.97
CA SER A 560 -14.70 -32.99 32.15
C SER A 560 -15.90 -33.93 32.16
N GLN A 561 -16.46 -34.24 30.99
CA GLN A 561 -17.58 -35.17 30.85
C GLN A 561 -17.15 -36.60 31.12
N LEU A 562 -16.00 -37.01 30.57
CA LEU A 562 -15.43 -38.33 30.85
C LEU A 562 -15.05 -38.46 32.34
N PHE A 563 -14.48 -37.41 32.93
CA PHE A 563 -14.16 -37.38 34.36
C PHE A 563 -15.40 -37.50 35.25
N ALA A 564 -16.52 -36.87 34.88
CA ALA A 564 -17.78 -37.01 35.60
C ALA A 564 -18.26 -38.47 35.61
N VAL A 565 -18.24 -39.15 34.46
CA VAL A 565 -18.58 -40.58 34.37
C VAL A 565 -17.61 -41.43 35.20
N ALA A 566 -16.30 -41.19 35.06
CA ALA A 566 -15.29 -41.92 35.81
C ALA A 566 -15.46 -41.77 37.33
N SER A 567 -15.80 -40.56 37.79
CA SER A 567 -16.04 -40.26 39.20
C SER A 567 -17.26 -41.00 39.76
N GLU A 568 -18.32 -41.16 38.96
CA GLU A 568 -19.48 -41.96 39.37
C GLU A 568 -19.17 -43.46 39.41
N VAL A 569 -18.41 -43.99 38.45
CA VAL A 569 -17.96 -45.39 38.45
C VAL A 569 -17.07 -45.70 39.66
N GLU A 570 -16.23 -44.74 40.07
CA GLU A 570 -15.35 -44.85 41.24
C GLU A 570 -16.08 -44.90 42.59
N LYS A 571 -17.35 -44.46 42.67
CA LYS A 571 -18.13 -44.56 43.93
C LYS A 571 -18.41 -46.01 44.37
N GLY A 572 -18.39 -46.96 43.43
CA GLY A 572 -18.61 -48.38 43.70
C GLY A 572 -20.01 -48.72 44.24
N ASN A 573 -20.20 -49.97 44.66
CA ASN A 573 -21.40 -50.42 45.35
C ASN A 573 -21.27 -50.11 46.85
N GLN A 574 -22.25 -49.41 47.41
CA GLN A 574 -22.32 -49.12 48.85
C GLN A 574 -23.00 -50.29 49.57
N PHE A 575 -22.30 -50.91 50.53
CA PHE A 575 -22.85 -51.95 51.41
C PHE A 575 -22.94 -51.41 52.84
N ALA A 576 -24.13 -51.45 53.43
CA ALA A 576 -24.35 -51.07 54.83
C ALA A 576 -24.76 -52.30 55.65
N GLY A 577 -24.19 -52.45 56.84
CA GLY A 577 -24.64 -53.41 57.85
C GLY A 577 -25.51 -52.75 58.93
N ASN A 578 -25.95 -53.55 59.91
CA ASN A 578 -26.65 -53.04 61.09
C ASN A 578 -25.78 -52.05 61.90
N THR A 579 -24.45 -52.17 61.78
CA THR A 579 -23.45 -51.20 62.23
C THR A 579 -22.34 -51.10 61.18
N GLY A 580 -21.92 -49.88 60.82
CA GLY A 580 -20.87 -49.63 59.82
C GLY A 580 -21.32 -49.76 58.37
N ALA A 581 -20.55 -49.15 57.46
CA ALA A 581 -20.72 -49.23 56.02
C ALA A 581 -19.35 -49.27 55.33
N PHE A 582 -19.28 -49.89 54.16
CA PHE A 582 -18.09 -49.88 53.32
C PHE A 582 -18.50 -49.92 51.84
N ASN A 583 -17.61 -49.41 50.99
CA ASN A 583 -17.82 -49.40 49.54
C ASN A 583 -16.84 -50.38 48.89
N ARG A 584 -17.25 -51.00 47.78
CA ARG A 584 -16.37 -51.79 46.91
C ARG A 584 -16.56 -51.40 45.46
N ARG A 585 -15.46 -51.32 44.73
CA ARG A 585 -15.51 -51.06 43.28
C ARG A 585 -16.17 -52.24 42.55
N LEU A 586 -16.73 -51.99 41.38
CA LEU A 586 -17.24 -53.06 40.52
C LEU A 586 -16.11 -54.06 40.20
N GLY A 587 -16.35 -55.35 40.45
CA GLY A 587 -15.37 -56.43 40.27
C GLY A 587 -14.57 -56.82 41.52
N GLU A 588 -14.67 -56.06 42.61
CA GLU A 588 -13.99 -56.38 43.87
C GLU A 588 -14.76 -57.42 44.70
N ILE A 589 -14.11 -58.51 45.12
CA ILE A 589 -14.75 -59.62 45.86
C ILE A 589 -15.17 -59.21 47.28
N THR A 590 -16.47 -59.05 47.56
CA THR A 590 -16.95 -58.95 48.95
C THR A 590 -16.86 -60.30 49.63
N THR A 591 -16.04 -60.43 50.67
CA THR A 591 -15.95 -61.67 51.46
C THR A 591 -16.80 -61.52 52.71
N ILE A 592 -17.77 -62.42 52.90
CA ILE A 592 -18.53 -62.58 54.14
C ILE A 592 -18.02 -63.85 54.81
N SER A 593 -17.19 -63.72 55.84
CA SER A 593 -16.52 -64.86 56.51
C SER A 593 -17.15 -65.20 57.85
N GLY A 594 -17.48 -66.47 58.07
CA GLY A 594 -17.68 -67.05 59.40
C GLY A 594 -16.38 -67.64 59.95
N GLY A 595 -16.21 -67.71 61.27
CA GLY A 595 -14.97 -68.15 61.94
C GLY A 595 -14.72 -69.66 61.98
N LEU A 596 -15.36 -70.45 61.11
CA LEU A 596 -15.22 -71.91 61.07
C LEU A 596 -14.03 -72.31 60.19
N VAL A 597 -13.16 -73.21 60.68
CA VAL A 597 -11.99 -73.71 59.93
C VAL A 597 -12.40 -74.59 58.74
N ALA A 598 -11.62 -74.58 57.66
CA ALA A 598 -12.00 -75.14 56.34
C ALA A 598 -12.40 -76.64 56.35
N ASP A 599 -11.89 -77.42 57.31
CA ASP A 599 -12.10 -78.88 57.37
C ASP A 599 -13.17 -79.29 58.41
N ALA A 600 -13.82 -78.33 59.06
CA ALA A 600 -14.91 -78.64 59.98
C ALA A 600 -16.19 -78.96 59.21
N THR A 601 -16.89 -80.03 59.61
CA THR A 601 -18.22 -80.36 59.08
C THR A 601 -19.19 -79.20 59.27
N ALA A 602 -19.68 -78.63 58.16
CA ALA A 602 -20.64 -77.54 58.14
C ALA A 602 -21.95 -77.99 57.46
N SER A 603 -23.08 -77.42 57.90
CA SER A 603 -24.39 -77.59 57.27
C SER A 603 -24.91 -76.24 56.80
N ASN A 604 -25.43 -76.18 55.57
CA ASN A 604 -26.10 -74.99 55.04
C ASN A 604 -27.62 -74.97 55.37
N LYS A 605 -28.13 -75.94 56.13
CA LYS A 605 -29.58 -76.06 56.40
C LYS A 605 -30.16 -74.94 57.26
N ASN A 606 -29.33 -74.29 58.08
CA ASN A 606 -29.80 -73.34 59.09
C ASN A 606 -29.71 -71.87 58.69
N ILE A 607 -29.02 -71.55 57.59
CA ILE A 607 -28.83 -70.18 57.12
C ILE A 607 -29.43 -70.08 55.72
N ARG A 608 -30.40 -69.18 55.56
CA ARG A 608 -31.02 -68.83 54.28
C ARG A 608 -30.64 -67.40 53.92
N THR A 609 -30.19 -67.17 52.69
CA THR A 609 -30.08 -65.83 52.12
C THR A 609 -31.33 -65.51 51.30
N VAL A 610 -31.96 -64.38 51.58
CA VAL A 610 -33.13 -63.88 50.83
C VAL A 610 -32.78 -62.51 50.26
N ALA A 611 -32.77 -62.38 48.94
CA ALA A 611 -32.58 -61.09 48.28
C ALA A 611 -33.95 -60.46 47.96
N LYS A 612 -34.23 -59.27 48.53
CA LYS A 612 -35.46 -58.50 48.25
C LYS A 612 -35.20 -57.01 48.43
N ASP A 613 -35.74 -56.18 47.53
CA ASP A 613 -35.73 -54.71 47.61
C ASP A 613 -34.34 -54.07 47.85
N GLY A 614 -33.27 -54.64 47.27
CA GLY A 614 -31.90 -54.13 47.43
C GLY A 614 -31.18 -54.56 48.72
N GLN A 615 -31.81 -55.40 49.53
CA GLN A 615 -31.25 -55.99 50.75
C GLN A 615 -31.02 -57.50 50.55
N ILE A 616 -29.93 -58.02 51.10
CA ILE A 616 -29.71 -59.45 51.28
C ILE A 616 -29.95 -59.74 52.77
N ASP A 617 -31.09 -60.32 53.09
CA ASP A 617 -31.38 -60.80 54.44
C ASP A 617 -30.68 -62.13 54.65
N ILE A 618 -29.80 -62.17 55.65
CA ILE A 618 -29.26 -63.43 56.18
C ILE A 618 -30.19 -63.86 57.31
N GLN A 619 -31.01 -64.86 57.02
CA GLN A 619 -32.02 -65.38 57.95
C GLN A 619 -31.53 -66.69 58.52
N MET A 620 -31.79 -66.91 59.81
CA MET A 620 -31.66 -68.24 60.40
C MET A 620 -32.99 -68.99 60.24
N ALA A 621 -32.93 -70.31 60.14
CA ALA A 621 -34.12 -71.14 60.24
C ALA A 621 -34.76 -70.98 61.64
N ASP A 622 -36.09 -70.90 61.70
CA ASP A 622 -36.82 -70.80 62.97
C ASP A 622 -36.54 -72.01 63.89
N ASN A 623 -36.30 -73.18 63.27
CA ASN A 623 -35.82 -74.39 63.94
C ASN A 623 -34.42 -74.73 63.41
N LEU A 624 -33.42 -74.73 64.30
CA LEU A 624 -32.02 -75.03 63.94
C LEU A 624 -31.76 -76.56 63.94
N ASP A 625 -31.41 -77.11 62.78
CA ASP A 625 -30.91 -78.49 62.61
C ASP A 625 -29.39 -78.52 62.84
N VAL A 626 -28.99 -78.66 64.10
CA VAL A 626 -27.59 -78.71 64.55
C VAL A 626 -27.34 -79.94 65.41
N ALA A 627 -26.16 -80.56 65.29
CA ALA A 627 -25.81 -81.73 66.10
C ALA A 627 -25.69 -81.41 67.60
N SER A 628 -25.25 -80.19 67.93
CA SER A 628 -25.30 -79.66 69.29
C SER A 628 -25.23 -78.13 69.27
N VAL A 629 -25.76 -77.48 70.31
CA VAL A 629 -25.55 -76.05 70.59
C VAL A 629 -24.69 -75.93 71.83
N LYS A 630 -23.50 -75.34 71.71
CA LYS A 630 -22.62 -75.04 72.86
C LYS A 630 -22.63 -73.55 73.16
N ALA A 631 -23.21 -73.16 74.29
CA ALA A 631 -23.23 -71.80 74.80
C ALA A 631 -22.42 -71.73 76.12
N GLY A 632 -21.13 -71.37 76.03
CA GLY A 632 -20.23 -71.38 77.19
C GLY A 632 -20.02 -72.78 77.75
N THR A 633 -20.38 -72.99 79.02
CA THR A 633 -20.31 -74.30 79.69
C THR A 633 -21.53 -75.19 79.40
N THR A 634 -22.56 -74.65 78.75
CA THR A 634 -23.80 -75.35 78.40
C THR A 634 -23.69 -76.01 77.04
N LEU A 635 -24.00 -77.30 76.96
CA LEU A 635 -24.10 -78.10 75.75
C LEU A 635 -25.51 -78.66 75.66
N LEU A 636 -26.23 -78.36 74.58
CA LEU A 636 -27.49 -79.00 74.23
C LEU A 636 -27.24 -79.94 73.04
N ASN A 637 -27.39 -81.25 73.25
CA ASN A 637 -27.20 -82.27 72.23
C ASN A 637 -28.32 -83.33 72.28
N ASP A 638 -28.10 -84.46 71.64
CA ASP A 638 -28.98 -85.64 71.61
C ASP A 638 -29.24 -86.27 72.99
N ASP A 639 -28.37 -86.06 73.98
CA ASP A 639 -28.55 -86.54 75.37
C ASP A 639 -29.31 -85.52 76.27
N GLY A 640 -29.43 -84.27 75.83
CA GLY A 640 -30.19 -83.21 76.50
C GLY A 640 -29.35 -81.96 76.81
N LEU A 641 -29.77 -81.20 77.83
CA LEU A 641 -29.09 -79.98 78.30
C LEU A 641 -28.05 -80.33 79.36
N HIS A 642 -26.77 -80.19 79.04
CA HIS A 642 -25.65 -80.34 79.97
C HIS A 642 -25.05 -78.98 80.31
N ILE A 643 -25.02 -78.57 81.58
CA ILE A 643 -24.22 -77.42 82.00
C ILE A 643 -23.00 -77.93 82.76
N THR A 644 -21.81 -77.77 82.17
CA THR A 644 -20.54 -78.18 82.79
C THR A 644 -20.33 -77.38 84.09
N GLY A 645 -20.35 -78.06 85.24
CA GLY A 645 -20.26 -77.42 86.57
C GLY A 645 -21.57 -76.75 87.05
N GLY A 646 -22.68 -77.01 86.39
CA GLY A 646 -24.01 -76.48 86.71
C GLY A 646 -25.13 -77.51 86.48
N PRO A 647 -26.40 -77.07 86.51
CA PRO A 647 -27.53 -77.97 86.37
C PRO A 647 -27.59 -78.64 85.00
N SER A 648 -27.88 -79.93 84.92
CA SER A 648 -28.17 -80.61 83.66
C SER A 648 -29.58 -81.18 83.65
N VAL A 649 -30.23 -81.15 82.49
CA VAL A 649 -31.50 -81.82 82.20
C VAL A 649 -31.23 -82.78 81.07
N THR A 650 -31.02 -84.04 81.42
CA THR A 650 -30.60 -85.09 80.48
C THR A 650 -31.68 -86.14 80.34
N SER A 651 -31.48 -87.10 79.44
CA SER A 651 -32.28 -88.33 79.37
C SER A 651 -32.40 -89.06 80.72
N GLY A 652 -31.43 -88.86 81.64
CA GLY A 652 -31.43 -89.39 83.00
C GLY A 652 -32.08 -88.52 84.11
N GLY A 653 -32.68 -87.37 83.79
CA GLY A 653 -33.38 -86.49 84.75
C GLY A 653 -32.70 -85.13 85.01
N ILE A 654 -33.19 -84.39 86.03
CA ILE A 654 -32.69 -83.06 86.43
C ILE A 654 -31.63 -83.20 87.52
N ASN A 655 -30.38 -82.84 87.21
CA ASN A 655 -29.32 -82.64 88.19
C ASN A 655 -29.15 -81.15 88.40
N GLY A 656 -29.34 -80.63 89.62
CA GLY A 656 -29.16 -79.20 89.92
C GLY A 656 -27.70 -78.71 89.84
N GLY A 657 -26.71 -79.60 89.66
CA GLY A 657 -25.30 -79.23 89.64
C GLY A 657 -24.85 -78.45 90.87
N ASN A 658 -25.46 -78.75 92.02
CA ASN A 658 -25.33 -78.00 93.28
C ASN A 658 -25.76 -76.51 93.20
N LYS A 659 -26.70 -76.14 92.33
CA LYS A 659 -27.32 -74.79 92.24
C LYS A 659 -28.76 -74.80 92.76
N ILE A 660 -29.22 -73.64 93.23
CA ILE A 660 -30.59 -73.43 93.72
C ILE A 660 -31.59 -73.60 92.56
N ILE A 661 -32.63 -74.40 92.77
CA ILE A 661 -33.71 -74.67 91.80
C ILE A 661 -34.96 -73.91 92.26
N SER A 662 -35.36 -72.87 91.53
CA SER A 662 -36.55 -72.04 91.82
C SER A 662 -37.72 -72.39 90.88
N ASN A 663 -38.94 -71.89 91.15
CA ASN A 663 -40.19 -72.25 90.43
C ASN A 663 -40.57 -73.74 90.43
N VAL A 664 -39.86 -74.50 91.25
CA VAL A 664 -40.37 -75.67 91.92
C VAL A 664 -41.67 -75.28 92.61
N SER A 665 -42.79 -75.94 92.31
CA SER A 665 -44.03 -75.76 93.10
C SER A 665 -43.81 -76.25 94.52
N ASP A 666 -44.74 -76.05 95.47
CA ASP A 666 -44.49 -76.65 96.79
C ASP A 666 -44.36 -78.14 96.60
N GLY A 667 -43.35 -78.74 97.22
CA GLY A 667 -43.27 -80.19 97.18
C GLY A 667 -44.57 -80.77 97.75
N VAL A 668 -45.30 -81.55 96.95
CA VAL A 668 -46.59 -82.17 97.30
C VAL A 668 -46.38 -83.64 97.66
N THR A 669 -45.60 -84.37 96.85
CA THR A 669 -45.20 -85.77 97.12
C THR A 669 -43.75 -85.84 97.58
N ASP A 670 -43.38 -86.95 98.24
CA ASP A 670 -42.10 -87.15 98.91
C ASP A 670 -40.88 -87.10 97.98
N THR A 671 -41.10 -87.00 96.67
CA THR A 671 -40.08 -86.90 95.62
C THR A 671 -40.01 -85.54 94.92
N ASP A 672 -40.79 -84.54 95.33
CA ASP A 672 -40.78 -83.18 94.78
C ASP A 672 -39.67 -82.31 95.40
N ALA A 673 -39.09 -81.40 94.63
CA ALA A 673 -38.24 -80.36 95.19
C ALA A 673 -39.08 -79.37 96.03
N VAL A 674 -38.48 -78.72 97.04
CA VAL A 674 -39.13 -77.70 97.89
C VAL A 674 -38.69 -76.29 97.50
N ASN A 675 -39.56 -75.29 97.60
CA ASN A 675 -39.36 -73.98 96.97
C ASN A 675 -39.17 -72.80 97.94
N LYS A 676 -38.80 -71.64 97.39
CA LYS A 676 -38.50 -70.44 98.18
C LYS A 676 -39.72 -69.83 98.91
N ARG A 677 -40.95 -70.26 98.65
CA ARG A 677 -42.11 -69.86 99.45
C ARG A 677 -42.29 -70.76 100.68
N GLN A 678 -41.79 -71.99 100.64
CA GLN A 678 -41.46 -72.72 101.86
C GLN A 678 -40.28 -72.03 102.60
N LEU A 679 -39.43 -71.28 101.88
CA LEU A 679 -38.54 -70.22 102.39
C LEU A 679 -39.26 -68.86 102.57
N ASP A 680 -40.57 -68.67 102.41
CA ASP A 680 -41.25 -67.45 102.91
C ASP A 680 -41.51 -67.56 104.43
N ASN A 681 -41.01 -68.61 105.07
CA ASN A 681 -40.58 -68.56 106.48
C ASN A 681 -39.27 -67.73 106.67
N MET A 682 -38.61 -67.29 105.59
CA MET A 682 -37.85 -66.01 105.42
C MET A 682 -38.79 -64.79 105.39
N ALA A 683 -39.96 -64.95 105.99
CA ALA A 683 -40.79 -63.94 106.61
C ALA A 683 -40.01 -62.90 107.45
N ALA A 684 -38.71 -63.07 107.71
CA ALA A 684 -37.89 -62.12 108.46
C ALA A 684 -37.19 -61.04 107.60
N THR A 685 -37.12 -61.16 106.26
CA THR A 685 -36.55 -60.10 105.40
C THR A 685 -37.60 -59.10 104.91
N ALA A 686 -38.88 -59.49 104.85
CA ALA A 686 -39.94 -58.67 104.29
C ALA A 686 -40.23 -57.35 105.05
N SER A 687 -39.73 -57.19 106.28
CA SER A 687 -40.05 -56.04 107.15
C SER A 687 -39.00 -54.92 107.18
N ARG A 688 -37.97 -54.92 106.31
CA ARG A 688 -36.84 -53.97 106.43
C ARG A 688 -36.95 -52.65 105.67
N GLY A 689 -37.88 -52.50 104.73
CA GLY A 689 -37.91 -51.31 103.86
C GLY A 689 -36.60 -51.10 103.05
N TRP A 690 -36.45 -49.94 102.40
CA TRP A 690 -35.22 -49.50 101.71
C TRP A 690 -34.99 -48.00 101.92
N ASN A 691 -33.74 -47.51 101.93
CA ASN A 691 -33.47 -46.09 102.17
C ASN A 691 -33.27 -45.30 100.86
N ILE A 692 -33.70 -44.03 100.82
CA ILE A 692 -33.40 -43.09 99.74
C ILE A 692 -32.43 -42.00 100.21
N GLN A 693 -31.50 -41.62 99.33
CA GLN A 693 -30.50 -40.57 99.52
C GLN A 693 -30.22 -39.92 98.16
N ALA A 694 -30.23 -38.58 98.08
CA ALA A 694 -29.91 -37.84 96.85
C ALA A 694 -28.63 -37.02 97.04
N ASN A 695 -27.69 -37.11 96.09
CA ASN A 695 -26.44 -36.33 96.05
C ASN A 695 -25.61 -36.30 97.36
N GLY A 696 -25.63 -37.39 98.15
CA GLY A 696 -24.81 -37.54 99.34
C GLY A 696 -25.34 -36.89 100.64
N GLY A 697 -26.61 -36.48 100.71
CA GLY A 697 -27.26 -35.96 101.93
C GLY A 697 -27.70 -37.03 102.95
N ASP A 698 -28.56 -36.71 103.92
CA ASP A 698 -29.05 -37.71 104.91
C ASP A 698 -29.89 -38.83 104.26
N THR A 699 -29.93 -40.01 104.90
CA THR A 699 -30.64 -41.20 104.39
C THR A 699 -32.01 -41.34 105.04
N GLU A 700 -33.06 -41.56 104.25
CA GLU A 700 -34.44 -41.69 104.76
C GLU A 700 -35.03 -43.07 104.42
N THR A 701 -35.51 -43.82 105.41
CA THR A 701 -36.02 -45.20 105.22
C THR A 701 -37.47 -45.20 104.74
N VAL A 702 -37.71 -45.80 103.57
CA VAL A 702 -39.02 -46.03 102.97
C VAL A 702 -39.51 -47.40 103.39
N ALA A 703 -40.53 -47.44 104.25
CA ALA A 703 -41.10 -48.69 104.73
C ALA A 703 -41.93 -49.38 103.62
N PRO A 704 -42.22 -50.70 103.74
CA PRO A 704 -43.15 -51.36 102.83
C PRO A 704 -44.55 -50.71 102.95
N GLY A 705 -44.92 -49.88 101.97
CA GLY A 705 -46.20 -49.15 101.91
C GLY A 705 -46.07 -47.64 101.66
N ASP A 706 -44.89 -47.05 101.86
CA ASP A 706 -44.66 -45.60 101.72
C ASP A 706 -44.50 -45.16 100.24
N THR A 707 -44.74 -43.87 99.96
CA THR A 707 -44.58 -43.27 98.62
C THR A 707 -43.52 -42.15 98.61
N VAL A 708 -42.55 -42.26 97.70
CA VAL A 708 -41.52 -41.22 97.45
C VAL A 708 -41.87 -40.41 96.20
N ASN A 709 -41.78 -39.08 96.27
CA ASN A 709 -42.00 -38.15 95.15
C ASN A 709 -40.67 -37.61 94.57
N VAL A 710 -40.53 -37.55 93.23
CA VAL A 710 -39.36 -37.01 92.52
C VAL A 710 -39.81 -35.93 91.54
N ALA A 711 -39.42 -34.67 91.75
CA ALA A 711 -39.81 -33.52 90.92
C ALA A 711 -38.73 -33.15 89.87
N GLY A 712 -39.13 -32.80 88.64
CA GLY A 712 -38.20 -32.58 87.52
C GLY A 712 -37.57 -31.19 87.39
N GLY A 713 -38.10 -30.14 88.02
CA GLY A 713 -37.62 -28.77 87.75
C GLY A 713 -37.73 -28.36 86.27
N ASP A 714 -36.99 -27.33 85.84
CA ASP A 714 -37.19 -26.69 84.53
C ASP A 714 -36.55 -27.43 83.34
N ASN A 715 -35.43 -28.13 83.55
CA ASN A 715 -34.63 -28.73 82.47
C ASN A 715 -34.64 -30.27 82.46
N ILE A 716 -35.22 -30.90 83.48
CA ILE A 716 -35.26 -32.36 83.64
C ILE A 716 -36.72 -32.82 83.62
N GLU A 717 -37.02 -33.72 82.69
CA GLU A 717 -38.30 -34.38 82.56
C GLU A 717 -38.26 -35.73 83.29
N VAL A 718 -39.11 -35.88 84.30
CA VAL A 718 -39.23 -37.11 85.09
C VAL A 718 -40.53 -37.80 84.72
N THR A 719 -40.44 -39.00 84.15
CA THR A 719 -41.59 -39.84 83.81
C THR A 719 -41.42 -41.20 84.46
N ARG A 720 -42.53 -41.83 84.89
CA ARG A 720 -42.48 -43.16 85.53
C ARG A 720 -43.16 -44.18 84.64
N THR A 721 -42.50 -45.30 84.39
CA THR A 721 -43.11 -46.46 83.72
C THR A 721 -42.83 -47.70 84.54
N GLY A 722 -43.88 -48.22 85.19
CA GLY A 722 -43.73 -49.35 86.11
C GLY A 722 -42.89 -49.00 87.35
N ARG A 723 -41.78 -49.72 87.54
CA ARG A 723 -40.84 -49.55 88.67
C ARG A 723 -39.60 -48.71 88.32
N THR A 724 -39.54 -48.15 87.12
CA THR A 724 -38.44 -47.30 86.65
C THR A 724 -38.89 -45.83 86.63
N LEU A 725 -38.10 -44.96 87.25
CA LEU A 725 -38.17 -43.51 87.05
C LEU A 725 -37.22 -43.17 85.89
N ASN A 726 -37.77 -42.76 84.75
CA ASN A 726 -37.02 -42.22 83.63
C ASN A 726 -36.78 -40.73 83.87
N ILE A 727 -35.52 -40.37 84.07
CA ILE A 727 -35.08 -38.98 84.25
C ILE A 727 -34.31 -38.59 82.98
N ALA A 728 -34.90 -37.74 82.15
CA ALA A 728 -34.31 -37.26 80.89
C ALA A 728 -34.14 -35.74 80.92
N THR A 729 -33.22 -35.17 80.15
CA THR A 729 -33.23 -33.72 79.88
C THR A 729 -34.44 -33.40 79.01
N GLY A 730 -35.20 -32.35 79.36
CA GLY A 730 -36.39 -31.97 78.62
C GLY A 730 -36.10 -31.65 77.14
N ARG A 731 -37.09 -31.81 76.25
CA ARG A 731 -36.94 -31.52 74.81
C ARG A 731 -36.57 -30.06 74.50
N ARG A 732 -36.78 -29.14 75.45
CA ARG A 732 -36.25 -27.77 75.49
C ARG A 732 -35.64 -27.55 76.87
N VAL A 733 -34.39 -27.12 76.90
CA VAL A 733 -33.63 -26.83 78.11
C VAL A 733 -33.26 -25.35 78.14
N SER A 734 -33.50 -24.68 79.26
CA SER A 734 -33.12 -23.30 79.56
C SER A 734 -31.91 -23.29 80.48
N PHE A 735 -30.72 -23.09 79.92
CA PHE A 735 -29.49 -22.87 80.68
C PHE A 735 -29.18 -21.38 80.76
N ASP A 736 -28.69 -20.91 81.92
CA ASP A 736 -28.20 -19.53 82.03
C ASP A 736 -26.81 -19.37 81.37
N ASN A 737 -25.99 -20.42 81.39
CA ASN A 737 -24.74 -20.54 80.65
C ASN A 737 -24.52 -21.98 80.18
N VAL A 738 -23.98 -22.17 78.97
CA VAL A 738 -23.54 -23.48 78.46
C VAL A 738 -22.06 -23.43 78.16
N THR A 739 -21.26 -24.27 78.82
CA THR A 739 -19.80 -24.38 78.61
C THR A 739 -19.46 -25.74 78.02
N ILE A 740 -18.84 -25.77 76.84
CA ILE A 740 -18.34 -26.99 76.18
C ILE A 740 -16.85 -26.82 75.95
N GLY A 741 -16.03 -27.41 76.82
CA GLY A 741 -14.59 -27.14 76.82
C GLY A 741 -14.30 -25.66 77.05
N GLY A 742 -13.71 -24.98 76.05
CA GLY A 742 -13.40 -23.54 76.08
C GLY A 742 -14.47 -22.62 75.49
N LEU A 743 -15.57 -23.15 74.94
CA LEU A 743 -16.65 -22.39 74.30
C LEU A 743 -17.77 -22.10 75.33
N THR A 744 -18.17 -20.84 75.49
CA THR A 744 -19.25 -20.42 76.40
C THR A 744 -20.37 -19.71 75.63
N LEU A 745 -21.62 -20.17 75.81
CA LEU A 745 -22.85 -19.49 75.39
C LEU A 745 -23.56 -18.90 76.61
N ASP A 746 -23.61 -17.57 76.69
CA ASP A 746 -24.17 -16.83 77.82
C ASP A 746 -25.56 -16.27 77.47
N LYS A 747 -26.58 -16.58 78.29
CA LYS A 747 -27.98 -16.17 78.06
C LYS A 747 -28.21 -14.66 78.19
N ASN A 748 -27.50 -14.00 79.09
CA ASN A 748 -27.69 -12.58 79.39
C ASN A 748 -27.12 -11.68 78.29
N THR A 749 -26.04 -12.12 77.64
CA THR A 749 -25.39 -11.38 76.54
C THR A 749 -25.72 -11.93 75.16
N GLY A 750 -26.26 -13.16 75.07
CA GLY A 750 -26.46 -13.88 73.82
C GLY A 750 -25.16 -14.21 73.08
N LYS A 751 -23.98 -14.02 73.72
CA LYS A 751 -22.68 -14.16 73.08
C LYS A 751 -22.20 -15.60 73.14
N ILE A 752 -21.66 -16.05 72.01
CA ILE A 752 -20.80 -17.23 71.92
C ILE A 752 -19.36 -16.73 72.03
N SER A 753 -18.63 -17.17 73.06
CA SER A 753 -17.26 -16.73 73.37
C SER A 753 -16.30 -17.93 73.46
N GLY A 754 -15.04 -17.75 73.06
CA GLY A 754 -14.06 -18.84 72.99
C GLY A 754 -14.03 -19.61 71.66
N LEU A 755 -14.65 -19.07 70.59
CA LEU A 755 -14.62 -19.65 69.25
C LEU A 755 -13.28 -19.36 68.55
N SER A 756 -12.51 -20.41 68.21
CA SER A 756 -11.29 -20.31 67.41
C SER A 756 -11.57 -19.83 65.97
N ASP A 757 -10.54 -19.36 65.26
CA ASP A 757 -10.67 -18.92 63.86
C ASP A 757 -11.15 -20.07 62.96
N GLY A 758 -12.25 -19.86 62.24
CA GLY A 758 -12.77 -20.81 61.25
C GLY A 758 -11.97 -20.78 59.95
N THR A 759 -11.98 -21.86 59.18
CA THR A 759 -11.26 -21.92 57.90
C THR A 759 -11.95 -21.00 56.86
N LEU A 760 -11.20 -20.14 56.15
CA LEU A 760 -11.73 -19.23 55.12
C LEU A 760 -11.48 -19.82 53.72
N SER A 761 -12.37 -20.72 53.27
CA SER A 761 -12.37 -21.31 51.92
C SER A 761 -13.79 -21.40 51.36
N ALA A 762 -13.93 -21.57 50.04
CA ALA A 762 -15.24 -21.60 49.37
C ALA A 762 -16.19 -22.70 49.89
N ASP A 763 -15.64 -23.79 50.42
CA ASP A 763 -16.40 -24.95 50.90
C ASP A 763 -16.55 -24.98 52.43
N SER A 764 -15.90 -24.06 53.14
CA SER A 764 -15.92 -24.03 54.60
C SER A 764 -17.32 -23.83 55.14
N LYS A 765 -17.67 -24.62 56.17
CA LYS A 765 -18.90 -24.49 56.97
C LYS A 765 -18.59 -24.04 58.40
N ASP A 766 -17.34 -23.66 58.67
CA ASP A 766 -16.89 -23.20 59.99
C ASP A 766 -17.56 -21.86 60.31
N ALA A 767 -17.99 -21.70 61.57
CA ALA A 767 -18.41 -20.40 62.06
C ALA A 767 -17.19 -19.49 62.22
N VAL A 768 -17.19 -18.33 61.57
CA VAL A 768 -16.11 -17.34 61.70
C VAL A 768 -16.32 -16.49 62.95
N ASN A 769 -15.24 -16.20 63.67
CA ASN A 769 -15.33 -15.38 64.88
C ASN A 769 -15.28 -13.87 64.56
N GLY A 770 -15.50 -13.05 65.58
CA GLY A 770 -15.50 -11.59 65.43
C GLY A 770 -14.18 -10.99 64.91
N GLY A 771 -13.03 -11.63 65.17
CA GLY A 771 -11.72 -11.20 64.67
C GLY A 771 -11.59 -11.36 63.16
N GLN A 772 -12.07 -12.48 62.61
CA GLN A 772 -12.06 -12.75 61.17
C GLN A 772 -13.01 -11.84 60.38
N LEU A 773 -14.20 -11.58 60.92
CA LEU A 773 -15.14 -10.60 60.35
C LEU A 773 -14.58 -9.17 60.44
N PHE A 774 -13.91 -8.83 61.53
CA PHE A 774 -13.26 -7.53 61.68
C PHE A 774 -12.14 -7.32 60.65
N GLY A 775 -11.29 -8.32 60.41
CA GLY A 775 -10.27 -8.25 59.35
C GLY A 775 -10.86 -8.05 57.95
N THR A 776 -11.96 -8.73 57.64
CA THR A 776 -12.72 -8.50 56.40
C THR A 776 -13.26 -7.07 56.33
N ASN A 777 -13.83 -6.54 57.41
CA ASN A 777 -14.36 -5.18 57.47
C ASN A 777 -13.27 -4.10 57.36
N VAL A 778 -12.05 -4.36 57.85
CA VAL A 778 -10.89 -3.49 57.64
C VAL A 778 -10.54 -3.41 56.15
N ASN A 779 -10.53 -4.55 55.44
CA ASN A 779 -10.30 -4.58 54.00
C ASN A 779 -11.43 -3.88 53.21
N VAL A 780 -12.70 -4.07 53.60
CA VAL A 780 -13.82 -3.34 53.01
C VAL A 780 -13.69 -1.84 53.25
N THR A 781 -13.30 -1.41 54.44
CA THR A 781 -13.08 0.02 54.76
C THR A 781 -11.89 0.60 53.97
N ALA A 782 -10.82 -0.17 53.79
CA ALA A 782 -9.68 0.21 52.96
C ALA A 782 -10.10 0.36 51.50
N ASN A 783 -10.87 -0.58 50.97
CA ASN A 783 -11.43 -0.50 49.61
C ASN A 783 -12.35 0.72 49.45
N THR A 784 -13.23 1.00 50.41
CA THR A 784 -14.07 2.21 50.41
C THR A 784 -13.22 3.49 50.38
N ARG A 785 -12.13 3.55 51.16
CA ARG A 785 -11.19 4.68 51.13
C ARG A 785 -10.45 4.80 49.79
N SER A 786 -9.98 3.68 49.23
CA SER A 786 -9.33 3.65 47.91
C SER A 786 -10.29 4.05 46.79
N ILE A 787 -11.54 3.63 46.84
CA ILE A 787 -12.59 4.03 45.88
C ILE A 787 -12.89 5.52 46.01
N ALA A 788 -13.01 6.05 47.22
CA ALA A 788 -13.20 7.49 47.44
C ALA A 788 -11.99 8.32 46.97
N ALA A 789 -10.77 7.84 47.19
CA ALA A 789 -9.54 8.47 46.70
C ALA A 789 -9.46 8.44 45.17
N ASN A 790 -9.76 7.30 44.55
CA ASN A 790 -9.82 7.19 43.09
C ASN A 790 -10.90 8.10 42.50
N LYS A 791 -12.08 8.17 43.13
CA LYS A 791 -13.14 9.11 42.73
C LYS A 791 -12.69 10.56 42.84
N ALA A 792 -12.00 10.95 43.93
CA ALA A 792 -11.48 12.30 44.10
C ALA A 792 -10.41 12.66 43.04
N LEU A 793 -9.53 11.71 42.69
CA LEU A 793 -8.54 11.89 41.62
C LEU A 793 -9.20 12.04 40.25
N LEU A 794 -10.24 11.24 39.95
CA LEU A 794 -11.00 11.33 38.71
C LEU A 794 -11.81 12.64 38.62
N ASP A 795 -12.43 13.07 39.72
CA ASP A 795 -13.18 14.33 39.79
C ASP A 795 -12.26 15.56 39.70
N SER A 796 -11.01 15.46 40.18
CA SER A 796 -10.01 16.52 40.08
C SER A 796 -9.60 16.82 38.63
N GLY A 797 -9.63 15.82 37.75
CA GLY A 797 -9.30 15.99 36.33
C GLY A 797 -7.84 16.40 36.07
N LEU A 798 -7.56 16.93 34.87
CA LEU A 798 -6.30 17.58 34.53
C LEU A 798 -6.39 19.07 34.87
N ASN A 799 -5.47 19.56 35.70
CA ASN A 799 -5.36 20.97 36.06
C ASN A 799 -4.44 21.70 35.07
N PHE A 800 -4.99 22.67 34.35
CA PHE A 800 -4.22 23.56 33.47
C PHE A 800 -4.09 24.92 34.15
N VAL A 801 -2.85 25.34 34.39
CA VAL A 801 -2.53 26.66 34.92
C VAL A 801 -1.86 27.46 33.81
N GLY A 802 -2.46 28.58 33.43
CA GLY A 802 -1.87 29.55 32.52
C GLY A 802 -1.10 30.63 33.27
N ASN A 803 -0.47 31.55 32.54
CA ASN A 803 0.20 32.71 33.15
C ASN A 803 -0.78 33.60 33.95
N THR A 804 -2.09 33.52 33.68
CA THR A 804 -3.17 34.02 34.54
C THR A 804 -4.34 33.01 34.52
N GLY A 805 -4.87 32.69 35.70
CA GLY A 805 -6.00 31.77 35.86
C GLY A 805 -5.64 30.28 35.79
N ALA A 806 -6.54 29.47 36.36
CA ALA A 806 -6.45 28.02 36.34
C ALA A 806 -7.85 27.45 36.05
N PHE A 807 -7.90 26.33 35.32
CA PHE A 807 -9.13 25.58 35.13
C PHE A 807 -8.81 24.08 35.11
N ASN A 808 -9.79 23.27 35.51
CA ASN A 808 -9.69 21.81 35.46
C ASN A 808 -10.57 21.24 34.36
N ARG A 809 -10.21 20.07 33.83
CA ARG A 809 -11.03 19.32 32.87
C ARG A 809 -11.04 17.84 33.20
N ARG A 810 -12.20 17.21 33.06
CA ARG A 810 -12.33 15.78 33.33
C ARG A 810 -11.71 14.96 32.19
N LEU A 811 -11.25 13.75 32.53
CA LEU A 811 -10.73 12.80 31.53
C LEU A 811 -11.80 12.53 30.46
N GLY A 812 -11.43 12.70 29.18
CA GLY A 812 -12.32 12.50 28.02
C GLY A 812 -12.91 13.79 27.41
N GLU A 813 -12.78 14.94 28.07
CA GLU A 813 -13.26 16.20 27.50
C GLU A 813 -12.17 16.86 26.59
N ILE A 814 -12.54 17.43 25.42
CA ILE A 814 -11.60 18.17 24.49
C ILE A 814 -11.16 19.59 24.95
N THR A 815 -9.88 19.79 25.28
CA THR A 815 -9.29 21.11 25.61
C THR A 815 -8.83 21.86 24.35
N THR A 816 -9.28 23.09 24.14
CA THR A 816 -8.79 23.96 23.05
C THR A 816 -7.71 24.91 23.59
N ILE A 817 -6.53 24.96 22.94
CA ILE A 817 -5.47 25.93 23.25
C ILE A 817 -5.47 26.99 22.15
N SER A 818 -5.92 28.21 22.48
CA SER A 818 -6.09 29.33 21.54
C SER A 818 -5.17 30.51 21.89
N GLY A 819 -4.47 31.08 20.90
CA GLY A 819 -3.73 32.34 21.07
C GLY A 819 -4.67 33.55 21.16
N GLY A 820 -4.41 34.47 22.08
CA GLY A 820 -5.33 35.55 22.48
C GLY A 820 -5.46 36.74 21.53
N LEU A 821 -5.93 36.52 20.30
CA LEU A 821 -6.36 37.61 19.40
C LEU A 821 -7.90 37.69 19.35
N VAL A 822 -8.46 38.90 19.50
CA VAL A 822 -9.90 39.15 19.41
C VAL A 822 -10.40 39.00 17.96
N ALA A 823 -11.63 38.52 17.78
CA ALA A 823 -12.16 37.93 16.54
C ALA A 823 -12.07 38.79 15.26
N ASP A 824 -11.94 40.10 15.39
CA ASP A 824 -12.02 41.05 14.26
C ASP A 824 -10.67 41.75 13.97
N ALA A 825 -9.60 41.32 14.64
CA ALA A 825 -8.24 41.80 14.35
C ALA A 825 -7.56 40.90 13.31
N THR A 826 -6.92 41.49 12.29
CA THR A 826 -6.11 40.77 11.31
C THR A 826 -5.01 39.96 12.00
N ALA A 827 -5.18 38.64 12.04
CA ALA A 827 -4.27 37.69 12.67
C ALA A 827 -3.36 37.03 11.64
N SER A 828 -2.06 37.04 11.88
CA SER A 828 -1.11 36.15 11.21
C SER A 828 -0.83 34.98 12.15
N ASN A 829 -1.29 33.77 11.81
CA ASN A 829 -0.97 32.54 12.55
C ASN A 829 0.48 32.05 12.30
N LYS A 830 1.35 32.91 11.78
CA LYS A 830 2.67 32.49 11.27
C LYS A 830 3.70 32.26 12.36
N ASN A 831 3.61 32.93 13.52
CA ASN A 831 4.71 32.96 14.49
C ASN A 831 4.69 31.85 15.55
N ILE A 832 3.52 31.27 15.88
CA ILE A 832 3.40 30.21 16.90
C ILE A 832 2.65 29.01 16.31
N ARG A 833 3.26 27.83 16.39
CA ARG A 833 2.68 26.55 15.99
C ARG A 833 2.59 25.62 17.20
N THR A 834 1.45 24.93 17.36
CA THR A 834 1.31 23.82 18.30
C THR A 834 1.42 22.49 17.54
N VAL A 835 2.32 21.60 17.97
CA VAL A 835 2.51 20.27 17.39
C VAL A 835 2.29 19.22 18.47
N ALA A 836 1.34 18.32 18.27
CA ALA A 836 1.13 17.18 19.15
C ALA A 836 1.87 15.95 18.58
N LYS A 837 2.86 15.43 19.31
CA LYS A 837 3.59 14.21 18.95
C LYS A 837 4.07 13.51 20.22
N ASP A 838 3.97 12.17 20.26
CA ASP A 838 4.51 11.32 21.32
C ASP A 838 4.07 11.69 22.77
N GLY A 839 2.84 12.16 22.94
CA GLY A 839 2.28 12.51 24.26
C GLY A 839 2.66 13.91 24.77
N GLN A 840 3.34 14.72 23.95
CA GLN A 840 3.72 16.10 24.25
C GLN A 840 3.03 17.08 23.30
N ILE A 841 2.74 18.29 23.78
CA ILE A 841 2.34 19.44 22.96
C ILE A 841 3.53 20.40 22.91
N ASP A 842 4.22 20.42 21.78
CA ASP A 842 5.29 21.38 21.53
C ASP A 842 4.71 22.71 21.07
N ILE A 843 5.00 23.77 21.82
CA ILE A 843 4.72 25.14 21.41
C ILE A 843 5.99 25.67 20.75
N GLN A 844 5.95 25.80 19.43
CA GLN A 844 7.10 26.17 18.62
C GLN A 844 6.93 27.59 18.10
N MET A 845 8.00 28.38 18.16
CA MET A 845 8.06 29.68 17.48
C MET A 845 8.59 29.50 16.07
N ALA A 846 8.14 30.33 15.13
CA ALA A 846 8.74 30.38 13.81
C ALA A 846 10.18 30.89 13.89
N ASP A 847 11.07 30.32 13.09
CA ASP A 847 12.49 30.73 13.02
C ASP A 847 12.63 32.20 12.58
N ASN A 848 11.70 32.69 11.76
CA ASN A 848 11.57 34.10 11.38
C ASN A 848 10.27 34.67 11.96
N LEU A 849 10.38 35.66 12.86
CA LEU A 849 9.23 36.29 13.52
C LEU A 849 8.68 37.45 12.68
N ASP A 850 7.41 37.34 12.30
CA ASP A 850 6.62 38.39 11.63
C ASP A 850 5.93 39.26 12.70
N VAL A 851 6.67 40.21 13.29
CA VAL A 851 6.21 41.06 14.41
C VAL A 851 6.39 42.54 14.07
N ALA A 852 5.43 43.39 14.48
CA ALA A 852 5.48 44.83 14.22
C ALA A 852 6.62 45.56 14.98
N SER A 853 7.09 45.00 16.10
CA SER A 853 8.30 45.47 16.78
C SER A 853 8.84 44.43 17.74
N VAL A 854 10.15 44.48 18.00
CA VAL A 854 10.86 43.73 19.03
C VAL A 854 11.43 44.72 20.04
N LYS A 855 11.00 44.65 21.30
CA LYS A 855 11.56 45.44 22.39
C LYS A 855 12.41 44.57 23.30
N ALA A 856 13.71 44.82 23.33
CA ALA A 856 14.67 44.14 24.19
C ALA A 856 15.33 45.16 25.14
N GLY A 857 14.82 45.24 26.38
CA GLY A 857 15.26 46.23 27.36
C GLY A 857 14.92 47.67 26.92
N THR A 858 15.93 48.54 26.85
CA THR A 858 15.80 49.92 26.32
C THR A 858 15.86 49.99 24.80
N THR A 859 16.15 48.88 24.12
CA THR A 859 16.25 48.79 22.66
C THR A 859 14.90 48.41 22.05
N LEU A 860 14.49 49.11 21.00
CA LEU A 860 13.28 48.86 20.23
C LEU A 860 13.66 48.75 18.76
N LEU A 861 13.39 47.61 18.13
CA LEU A 861 13.46 47.41 16.69
C LEU A 861 12.04 47.41 16.15
N ASN A 862 11.71 48.31 15.25
CA ASN A 862 10.39 48.40 14.62
C ASN A 862 10.54 48.75 13.13
N ASP A 863 9.42 49.03 12.46
CA ASP A 863 9.39 49.40 11.05
C ASP A 863 10.21 50.67 10.71
N ASP A 864 10.54 51.50 11.71
CA ASP A 864 11.39 52.69 11.56
C ASP A 864 12.89 52.40 11.83
N GLY A 865 13.25 51.23 12.37
CA GLY A 865 14.62 50.79 12.62
C GLY A 865 14.94 50.52 14.10
N LEU A 866 16.23 50.60 14.47
CA LEU A 866 16.76 50.33 15.80
C LEU A 866 16.83 51.60 16.66
N HIS A 867 16.11 51.62 17.77
CA HIS A 867 16.09 52.73 18.72
C HIS A 867 16.60 52.27 20.10
N ILE A 868 17.63 52.90 20.68
CA ILE A 868 18.01 52.68 22.08
C ILE A 868 17.59 53.88 22.91
N THR A 869 16.65 53.69 23.82
CA THR A 869 16.12 54.76 24.70
C THR A 869 17.25 55.34 25.55
N GLY A 870 17.54 56.63 25.37
CA GLY A 870 18.64 57.34 26.08
C GLY A 870 20.05 57.02 25.56
N GLY A 871 20.16 56.31 24.43
CA GLY A 871 21.40 55.89 23.78
C GLY A 871 21.36 56.10 22.26
N PRO A 872 22.26 55.44 21.51
CA PRO A 872 22.31 55.55 20.05
C PRO A 872 21.08 54.97 19.35
N SER A 873 20.74 55.46 18.17
CA SER A 873 19.72 54.87 17.29
C SER A 873 20.21 54.78 15.84
N VAL A 874 19.69 53.82 15.10
CA VAL A 874 19.88 53.60 13.66
C VAL A 874 18.50 53.44 13.05
N THR A 875 17.97 54.51 12.49
CA THR A 875 16.60 54.55 11.97
C THR A 875 16.61 54.78 10.47
N SER A 876 15.45 54.72 9.84
CA SER A 876 15.24 55.09 8.43
C SER A 876 15.72 56.53 8.12
N GLY A 877 15.77 57.40 9.14
CA GLY A 877 16.27 58.77 9.07
C GLY A 877 17.77 58.95 9.33
N GLY A 878 18.54 57.89 9.60
CA GLY A 878 19.99 57.93 9.82
C GLY A 878 20.45 57.46 11.22
N ILE A 879 21.73 57.69 11.54
CA ILE A 879 22.35 57.28 12.80
C ILE A 879 22.42 58.47 13.77
N ASN A 880 21.91 58.29 14.99
CA ASN A 880 22.13 59.21 16.10
C ASN A 880 23.03 58.55 17.15
N GLY A 881 24.19 59.15 17.46
CA GLY A 881 25.13 58.61 18.46
C GLY A 881 24.66 58.70 19.92
N GLY A 882 23.50 59.31 20.21
CA GLY A 882 22.88 59.31 21.54
C GLY A 882 23.69 60.03 22.62
N ASN A 883 24.43 61.09 22.24
CA ASN A 883 25.39 61.80 23.09
C ASN A 883 26.43 60.86 23.73
N LYS A 884 26.86 59.83 23.00
CA LYS A 884 27.95 58.91 23.37
C LYS A 884 29.06 59.02 22.34
N ILE A 885 30.28 58.70 22.77
CA ILE A 885 31.43 58.64 21.86
C ILE A 885 31.23 57.46 20.92
N ILE A 886 31.27 57.71 19.61
CA ILE A 886 31.39 56.64 18.62
C ILE A 886 32.88 56.28 18.57
N SER A 887 33.23 55.19 19.24
CA SER A 887 34.60 54.66 19.25
C SER A 887 34.81 53.68 18.08
N ASN A 888 36.08 53.41 17.74
CA ASN A 888 36.47 52.52 16.63
C ASN A 888 36.03 53.01 15.23
N VAL A 889 35.94 54.34 15.05
CA VAL A 889 35.78 54.94 13.72
C VAL A 889 37.15 54.95 13.04
N SER A 890 37.29 54.21 11.94
CA SER A 890 38.51 54.21 11.11
C SER A 890 38.71 55.58 10.45
N ASP A 891 39.88 55.83 9.84
CA ASP A 891 40.11 57.10 9.15
C ASP A 891 39.15 57.23 7.96
N GLY A 892 38.35 58.30 7.94
CA GLY A 892 37.52 58.64 6.79
C GLY A 892 38.39 58.95 5.56
N VAL A 893 38.03 58.39 4.41
CA VAL A 893 38.77 58.52 3.15
C VAL A 893 37.98 59.36 2.15
N THR A 894 36.66 59.23 2.14
CA THR A 894 35.74 59.99 1.29
C THR A 894 35.11 61.14 2.06
N ASP A 895 34.56 62.13 1.33
CA ASP A 895 33.93 63.32 1.91
C ASP A 895 32.68 63.03 2.74
N THR A 896 32.11 61.83 2.61
CA THR A 896 30.96 61.36 3.40
C THR A 896 31.32 60.44 4.56
N ASP A 897 32.60 60.10 4.75
CA ASP A 897 33.03 59.27 5.87
C ASP A 897 33.11 60.08 7.17
N ALA A 898 32.77 59.44 8.30
CA ALA A 898 32.94 60.05 9.60
C ALA A 898 34.43 60.17 9.95
N VAL A 899 34.87 61.37 10.35
CA VAL A 899 36.24 61.62 10.81
C VAL A 899 36.41 61.25 12.28
N ASN A 900 37.52 60.58 12.62
CA ASN A 900 37.85 60.28 14.01
C ASN A 900 38.75 61.36 14.64
N LYS A 901 38.95 61.31 15.97
CA LYS A 901 39.75 62.31 16.69
C LYS A 901 41.20 62.38 16.21
N ARG A 902 41.81 61.26 15.79
CA ARG A 902 43.19 61.25 15.25
C ARG A 902 43.29 62.04 13.95
N GLN A 903 42.27 62.00 13.08
CA GLN A 903 42.23 62.79 11.85
C GLN A 903 41.94 64.27 12.08
N LEU A 904 41.31 64.63 13.20
CA LEU A 904 41.11 66.03 13.58
C LEU A 904 42.34 66.63 14.29
N ASP A 905 43.08 65.80 15.01
CA ASP A 905 44.33 66.17 15.70
C ASP A 905 45.53 66.27 14.72
N ASN A 906 45.43 65.65 13.54
CA ASN A 906 46.37 65.73 12.42
C ASN A 906 45.94 66.79 11.41
#